data_AF-A0A518DVS7-F1
#
_entry.id   AF-A0A518DVS7-F1
#
_cell.length_a   1.000
_cell.length_b   1.000
_cell.length_c   1.000
_cell.angle_alpha   90.00
_cell.angle_beta   90.00
_cell.angle_gamma   90.00
#
_symmetry.space_group_name_H-M   'P 1'
#
loop_
_entity.id
_entity.type
_entity.pdbx_description
1 polymer ?
#
loop_
_entity_poly.entity_id
_entity_poly.type
_entity_poly.pdbx_seq_one_letter_code
_entity_poly.pdbx_strand_id
1 'polypeptide(L)'
;MRRVLFLSLSLLGLLFAVSSAVVHAQSPQVLKPGEKLRDVRLEPLKDLNGYFPFEVSESPQDWEKRAEQVRRQLKVALGVWPMPTKTPLQKVIYGRIEKDGYTVEKAYFESFPGLLVTGNLYRPTTPGPHPGVLCPHGHWKDGRFYDVGANGVREQIEIGAEKFEEGGRSPLQARCVQLAKMGCVVFHYDMLGYADSQQLSYELVHRFGVQRPEMNTLKNWGLYSAQAEANLQSVLGIQAYNSVRALDFLLELKDVDADRLAVTGASGGGTQTFILGAIDPRPAVAWPSVMVSTAMQGGCTCENCSLLRVGTGNVEIAALFAPKPIGMTAADDWTKEMETKGFPDLKKHFAMMGQPDHTTLAALTQFKHNYNYPSRAAMYVWFNRFLDLKADDKLVEGDYERLTTEQMTVFDDQHPRPPAGDDFERKLLAWWKADADQQLEALRPRDAKSLRAYREVVGGGIDAILGRVLPDAANLTYDQPHKAERADHIEMAGLLTNTALKEQLPVLFLYPKQWDGQVVIWLSEQGKAGLHDEQGKPTAVIQKLLDQDIAVMGIDLFLQGEFLGGEKAPEQTRKVENKREAAGFTFGYNHSLFAQRTHDILTAIAFVRSHEHTPRQVDLVGLGPAMGPLAAAARAQARGAIDRAVIDTGGFRFSNLTDYRSPAFLPGGAKYDDLPGMLSLSAPDKLWLAGEGKKSPPVISASFQASGASDALTVYAGDQPTEAAVEYLLGK
;
A
#
# COMPACT_ATOMS: atom_id res chain seq x y z
N MET A 1 -8.81 -91.56 -50.30
CA MET A 1 -9.72 -92.55 -49.71
C MET A 1 -9.50 -92.56 -48.19
N ARG A 2 -10.50 -92.10 -47.39
CA ARG A 2 -10.66 -92.25 -45.91
C ARG A 2 -9.52 -91.68 -45.02
N ARG A 3 -9.72 -91.01 -43.88
CA ARG A 3 -10.83 -90.63 -42.98
C ARG A 3 -10.26 -89.51 -42.06
N VAL A 4 -10.93 -88.36 -41.93
CA VAL A 4 -11.75 -87.93 -40.77
C VAL A 4 -11.00 -87.81 -39.43
N LEU A 5 -10.88 -86.57 -38.92
CA LEU A 5 -11.25 -86.22 -37.54
C LEU A 5 -11.72 -84.76 -37.47
N PHE A 6 -12.98 -84.58 -37.06
CA PHE A 6 -13.62 -83.33 -36.68
C PHE A 6 -13.29 -83.03 -35.21
N LEU A 7 -13.03 -81.75 -34.85
CA LEU A 7 -13.50 -81.21 -33.57
C LEU A 7 -13.57 -79.66 -33.62
N SER A 8 -14.73 -79.19 -33.16
CA SER A 8 -15.33 -77.86 -33.04
C SER A 8 -14.52 -76.77 -32.32
N LEU A 9 -14.72 -75.49 -32.67
CA LEU A 9 -14.94 -74.40 -31.69
C LEU A 9 -15.41 -73.06 -32.36
N SER A 10 -16.69 -72.77 -32.12
CA SER A 10 -17.33 -71.49 -31.73
C SER A 10 -17.03 -70.17 -32.48
N LEU A 11 -18.09 -69.67 -33.14
CA LEU A 11 -18.32 -68.25 -33.46
C LEU A 11 -18.42 -67.42 -32.17
N LEU A 12 -17.66 -66.33 -32.07
CA LEU A 12 -18.06 -65.13 -31.32
C LEU A 12 -17.68 -63.90 -32.15
N GLY A 13 -18.70 -63.13 -32.54
CA GLY A 13 -18.53 -61.89 -33.29
C GLY A 13 -17.96 -60.77 -32.43
N LEU A 14 -16.91 -60.11 -32.90
CA LEU A 14 -16.48 -58.82 -32.38
C LEU A 14 -17.16 -57.71 -33.19
N LEU A 15 -18.10 -57.01 -32.55
CA LEU A 15 -18.52 -55.67 -32.91
C LEU A 15 -17.34 -54.72 -32.69
N PHE A 16 -16.78 -54.17 -33.76
CA PHE A 16 -15.90 -53.00 -33.68
C PHE A 16 -16.76 -51.77 -33.36
N ALA A 17 -16.82 -51.39 -32.09
CA ALA A 17 -17.24 -50.06 -31.70
C ALA A 17 -16.12 -49.08 -32.06
N VAL A 18 -16.27 -48.38 -33.19
CA VAL A 18 -15.45 -47.20 -33.49
C VAL A 18 -15.89 -46.10 -32.52
N SER A 19 -15.21 -46.03 -31.38
CA SER A 19 -15.23 -44.84 -30.53
C SER A 19 -14.51 -43.73 -31.31
N SER A 20 -15.27 -42.92 -32.03
CA SER A 20 -14.82 -41.59 -32.45
C SER A 20 -14.61 -40.77 -31.18
N ALA A 21 -13.39 -40.80 -30.65
CA ALA A 21 -12.95 -39.80 -29.69
C ALA A 21 -13.08 -38.45 -30.40
N VAL A 22 -14.07 -37.66 -29.98
CA VAL A 22 -14.18 -36.26 -30.37
C VAL A 22 -12.93 -35.58 -29.82
N VAL A 23 -11.92 -35.42 -30.67
CA VAL A 23 -10.77 -34.57 -30.39
C VAL A 23 -11.33 -33.17 -30.29
N HIS A 24 -11.52 -32.68 -29.07
CA HIS A 24 -11.94 -31.31 -28.83
C HIS A 24 -10.81 -30.42 -29.34
N ALA A 25 -11.11 -29.52 -30.27
CA ALA A 25 -10.13 -28.57 -30.75
C ALA A 25 -9.87 -27.56 -29.62
N GLN A 26 -8.74 -27.72 -28.93
CA GLN A 26 -8.32 -26.81 -27.88
C GLN A 26 -7.93 -25.46 -28.48
N SER A 27 -8.28 -24.36 -27.79
CA SER A 27 -7.83 -23.02 -28.15
C SER A 27 -6.30 -22.99 -28.35
N PRO A 28 -5.78 -22.24 -29.34
CA PRO A 28 -4.35 -22.19 -29.63
C PRO A 28 -3.54 -21.88 -28.37
N GLN A 29 -2.52 -22.70 -28.12
CA GLN A 29 -1.56 -22.51 -27.03
C GLN A 29 -0.37 -21.70 -27.55
N VAL A 30 0.13 -20.78 -26.73
CA VAL A 30 1.32 -19.98 -27.00
C VAL A 30 2.57 -20.76 -26.59
N LEU A 31 2.52 -21.40 -25.42
CA LEU A 31 3.60 -22.18 -24.85
C LEU A 31 3.59 -23.60 -25.40
N LYS A 32 4.78 -24.18 -25.55
CA LYS A 32 4.90 -25.61 -25.86
C LYS A 32 4.54 -26.45 -24.63
N PRO A 33 4.05 -27.69 -24.81
CA PRO A 33 3.82 -28.60 -23.68
C PRO A 33 5.05 -28.72 -22.77
N GLY A 34 4.88 -28.42 -21.48
CA GLY A 34 5.94 -28.46 -20.47
C GLY A 34 6.80 -27.18 -20.36
N GLU A 35 6.61 -26.22 -21.26
CA GLU A 35 7.21 -24.88 -21.14
C GLU A 35 6.50 -24.06 -20.05
N LYS A 36 7.27 -23.22 -19.35
CA LYS A 36 6.76 -22.31 -18.32
C LYS A 36 7.06 -20.87 -18.69
N LEU A 37 6.16 -19.97 -18.32
CA LEU A 37 6.39 -18.53 -18.44
C LEU A 37 7.57 -18.11 -17.57
N ARG A 38 8.39 -17.22 -18.12
CA ARG A 38 9.50 -16.55 -17.44
C ARG A 38 9.00 -15.19 -16.95
N ASP A 39 8.06 -15.23 -16.01
CA ASP A 39 7.45 -14.06 -15.42
C ASP A 39 7.99 -13.85 -13.99
N VAL A 40 8.54 -12.66 -13.71
CA VAL A 40 9.14 -12.34 -12.41
C VAL A 40 8.17 -12.51 -11.25
N ARG A 41 6.86 -12.41 -11.49
CA ARG A 41 5.82 -12.53 -10.45
C ARG A 41 5.64 -13.99 -9.99
N LEU A 42 6.17 -14.96 -10.73
CA LEU A 42 6.22 -16.37 -10.31
C LEU A 42 7.37 -16.65 -9.32
N GLU A 43 8.37 -15.77 -9.23
CA GLU A 43 9.47 -15.87 -8.27
C GLU A 43 8.99 -15.68 -6.81
N PRO A 44 9.82 -15.98 -5.80
CA PRO A 44 9.48 -15.74 -4.40
C PRO A 44 9.04 -14.28 -4.15
N LEU A 45 8.00 -14.12 -3.32
CA LEU A 45 7.49 -12.80 -2.96
C LEU A 45 8.52 -12.02 -2.14
N LYS A 46 8.54 -10.69 -2.31
CA LYS A 46 9.39 -9.81 -1.50
C LYS A 46 8.83 -9.75 -0.08
N ASP A 47 9.67 -9.98 0.92
CA ASP A 47 9.29 -9.87 2.33
C ASP A 47 10.02 -8.71 3.03
N LEU A 48 9.75 -8.55 4.33
CA LEU A 48 10.31 -7.47 5.15
C LEU A 48 11.84 -7.52 5.29
N ASN A 49 12.48 -8.67 5.02
CA ASN A 49 13.94 -8.88 5.08
C ASN A 49 14.59 -8.84 3.69
N GLY A 50 13.81 -8.54 2.63
CA GLY A 50 14.34 -8.37 1.29
C GLY A 50 15.35 -7.21 1.18
N TYR A 51 15.92 -7.03 -0.01
CA TYR A 51 16.78 -5.89 -0.32
C TYR A 51 15.96 -4.70 -0.85
N PHE A 52 16.18 -3.52 -0.27
CA PHE A 52 15.45 -2.28 -0.55
C PHE A 52 16.42 -1.14 -0.90
N PRO A 53 16.98 -1.13 -2.12
CA PRO A 53 17.86 -0.06 -2.57
C PRO A 53 17.07 1.25 -2.75
N PHE A 54 17.78 2.38 -2.73
CA PHE A 54 17.24 3.68 -3.12
C PHE A 54 17.89 4.13 -4.42
N GLU A 55 17.10 4.22 -5.48
CA GLU A 55 17.54 4.75 -6.77
C GLU A 55 17.42 6.28 -6.76
N VAL A 56 18.56 6.95 -6.64
CA VAL A 56 18.60 8.42 -6.61
C VAL A 56 18.22 8.99 -7.97
N SER A 57 17.19 9.84 -7.99
CA SER A 57 16.76 10.58 -9.18
C SER A 57 17.88 11.42 -9.80
N GLU A 58 17.81 11.62 -11.12
CA GLU A 58 18.83 12.34 -11.89
C GLU A 58 18.83 13.85 -11.64
N SER A 59 17.67 14.42 -11.31
CA SER A 59 17.47 15.85 -11.11
C SER A 59 16.46 16.16 -9.99
N PRO A 60 16.44 17.39 -9.46
CA PRO A 60 15.42 17.83 -8.50
C PRO A 60 14.00 17.74 -9.07
N GLN A 61 13.82 17.99 -10.37
CA GLN A 61 12.52 17.92 -11.04
C GLN A 61 12.00 16.47 -11.15
N ASP A 62 12.88 15.51 -11.40
CA ASP A 62 12.52 14.09 -11.42
C ASP A 62 12.24 13.59 -10.00
N TRP A 63 13.01 14.07 -9.03
CA TRP A 63 12.74 13.81 -7.63
C TRP A 63 11.39 14.38 -7.18
N GLU A 64 11.01 15.59 -7.58
CA GLU A 64 9.72 16.18 -7.19
C GLU A 64 8.55 15.28 -7.60
N LYS A 65 8.58 14.74 -8.83
CA LYS A 65 7.57 13.79 -9.32
C LYS A 65 7.57 12.49 -8.51
N ARG A 66 8.75 11.92 -8.27
CA ARG A 66 8.88 10.67 -7.49
C ARG A 66 8.47 10.87 -6.03
N ALA A 67 8.86 11.98 -5.42
CA ALA A 67 8.53 12.33 -4.05
C ALA A 67 7.02 12.52 -3.88
N GLU A 68 6.35 13.17 -4.82
CA GLU A 68 4.89 13.29 -4.84
C GLU A 68 4.23 11.90 -4.86
N GLN A 69 4.67 11.02 -5.78
CA GLN A 69 4.17 9.65 -5.89
C GLN A 69 4.34 8.87 -4.58
N VAL A 70 5.55 8.86 -3.99
CA VAL A 70 5.84 8.09 -2.77
C VAL A 70 5.13 8.72 -1.56
N ARG A 71 5.07 10.05 -1.43
CA ARG A 71 4.31 10.69 -0.33
C ARG A 71 2.83 10.38 -0.42
N ARG A 72 2.25 10.40 -1.63
CA ARG A 72 0.85 10.03 -1.84
C ARG A 72 0.63 8.56 -1.50
N GLN A 73 1.48 7.66 -1.98
CA GLN A 73 1.45 6.24 -1.61
C GLN A 73 1.48 6.04 -0.10
N LEU A 74 2.39 6.71 0.61
CA LEU A 74 2.47 6.63 2.07
C LEU A 74 1.17 7.11 2.73
N LYS A 75 0.65 8.28 2.36
CA LYS A 75 -0.60 8.80 2.94
C LYS A 75 -1.79 7.88 2.66
N VAL A 76 -1.86 7.30 1.47
CA VAL A 76 -2.88 6.32 1.08
C VAL A 76 -2.74 5.06 1.93
N ALA A 77 -1.56 4.42 1.97
CA ALA A 77 -1.28 3.22 2.76
C ALA A 77 -1.60 3.38 4.25
N LEU A 78 -1.27 4.54 4.81
CA LEU A 78 -1.54 4.92 6.20
C LEU A 78 -3.02 5.23 6.48
N GLY A 79 -3.88 5.25 5.46
CA GLY A 79 -5.30 5.58 5.61
C GLY A 79 -5.58 7.07 5.76
N VAL A 80 -4.58 7.95 5.64
CA VAL A 80 -4.67 9.40 5.89
C VAL A 80 -4.70 10.26 4.62
N TRP A 81 -5.05 9.66 3.48
CA TRP A 81 -5.42 10.38 2.26
C TRP A 81 -6.91 10.19 1.95
N PRO A 82 -7.74 11.25 1.91
CA PRO A 82 -7.47 12.57 2.51
C PRO A 82 -7.19 12.47 4.03
N MET A 83 -6.59 13.52 4.61
CA MET A 83 -6.27 13.55 6.03
C MET A 83 -7.57 13.49 6.86
N PRO A 84 -7.66 12.67 7.92
CA PRO A 84 -8.87 12.62 8.75
C PRO A 84 -9.23 14.00 9.28
N THR A 85 -10.52 14.25 9.44
CA THR A 85 -11.00 15.55 9.94
C THR A 85 -10.47 15.77 11.35
N LYS A 86 -9.73 16.86 11.54
CA LYS A 86 -9.17 17.24 12.85
C LYS A 86 -10.30 17.61 13.81
N THR A 87 -10.36 16.93 14.96
CA THR A 87 -11.23 17.28 16.09
C THR A 87 -10.49 18.19 17.08
N PRO A 88 -11.15 18.81 18.07
CA PRO A 88 -10.44 19.46 19.18
C PRO A 88 -9.56 18.44 19.93
N LEU A 89 -8.35 18.84 20.35
CA LEU A 89 -7.42 17.95 21.05
C LEU A 89 -7.88 17.57 22.46
N GLN A 90 -8.76 18.35 23.10
CA GLN A 90 -9.19 18.13 24.50
C GLN A 90 -8.00 17.86 25.44
N LYS A 91 -6.91 18.61 25.26
CA LYS A 91 -5.64 18.34 25.94
C LYS A 91 -5.74 18.61 27.43
N VAL A 92 -5.07 17.78 28.21
CA VAL A 92 -4.89 17.93 29.65
C VAL A 92 -3.40 17.84 29.95
N ILE A 93 -2.90 18.78 30.75
CA ILE A 93 -1.51 18.84 31.22
C ILE A 93 -1.56 19.10 32.73
N TYR A 94 -0.95 18.23 33.53
CA TYR A 94 -1.04 18.31 34.99
C TYR A 94 0.15 17.62 35.68
N GLY A 95 0.19 17.70 37.01
CA GLY A 95 1.17 16.97 37.82
C GLY A 95 2.60 17.47 37.62
N ARG A 96 2.80 18.79 37.58
CA ARG A 96 4.11 19.41 37.35
C ARG A 96 5.12 19.02 38.44
N ILE A 97 6.23 18.43 38.00
CA ILE A 97 7.40 18.10 38.82
C ILE A 97 8.55 19.02 38.41
N GLU A 98 9.08 19.77 39.36
CA GLU A 98 10.23 20.66 39.16
C GLU A 98 11.54 19.87 39.34
N LYS A 99 12.49 20.06 38.42
CA LYS A 99 13.80 19.41 38.40
C LYS A 99 14.86 20.46 38.10
N ASP A 100 16.13 20.05 38.17
CA ASP A 100 17.26 20.92 37.87
C ASP A 100 17.25 21.38 36.40
N GLY A 101 16.80 22.62 36.16
CA GLY A 101 16.78 23.28 34.85
C GLY A 101 15.57 22.99 33.96
N TYR A 102 14.72 22.02 34.32
CA TYR A 102 13.53 21.64 33.54
C TYR A 102 12.37 21.22 34.44
N THR A 103 11.16 21.10 33.87
CA THR A 103 10.01 20.48 34.54
C THR A 103 9.47 19.32 33.73
N VAL A 104 8.78 18.39 34.40
CA VAL A 104 8.05 17.29 33.75
C VAL A 104 6.58 17.34 34.15
N GLU A 105 5.69 17.25 33.17
CA GLU A 105 4.25 17.20 33.36
C GLU A 105 3.67 15.95 32.71
N LYS A 106 2.59 15.42 33.27
CA LYS A 106 1.77 14.38 32.62
C LYS A 106 0.88 15.05 31.59
N ALA A 107 0.75 14.46 30.41
CA ALA A 107 -0.10 15.01 29.36
C ALA A 107 -0.85 13.92 28.61
N TYR A 108 -2.09 14.24 28.23
CA TYR A 108 -2.83 13.47 27.24
C TYR A 108 -3.74 14.37 26.41
N PHE A 109 -4.07 13.90 25.21
CA PHE A 109 -5.01 14.55 24.30
C PHE A 109 -5.67 13.52 23.39
N GLU A 110 -6.76 13.92 22.74
CA GLU A 110 -7.55 13.12 21.83
C GLU A 110 -7.05 13.27 20.38
N SER A 111 -6.58 12.18 19.78
CA SER A 111 -6.14 12.17 18.38
C SER A 111 -7.30 11.89 17.43
N PHE A 112 -8.01 10.79 17.67
CA PHE A 112 -9.31 10.42 17.11
C PHE A 112 -10.38 10.49 18.20
N PRO A 113 -11.68 10.63 17.86
CA PRO A 113 -12.75 10.53 18.85
C PRO A 113 -12.64 9.31 19.77
N GLY A 114 -12.46 9.57 21.06
CA GLY A 114 -12.26 8.63 22.13
C GLY A 114 -10.85 8.04 22.25
N LEU A 115 -9.94 8.22 21.29
CA LEU A 115 -8.57 7.71 21.35
C LEU A 115 -7.62 8.74 21.97
N LEU A 116 -7.06 8.41 23.12
CA LEU A 116 -6.11 9.25 23.82
C LEU A 116 -4.66 8.91 23.47
N VAL A 117 -3.88 9.95 23.16
CA VAL A 117 -2.42 9.92 23.12
C VAL A 117 -1.92 10.39 24.48
N THR A 118 -1.12 9.56 25.14
CA THR A 118 -0.59 9.80 26.49
C THR A 118 0.92 10.01 26.44
N GLY A 119 1.46 10.77 27.39
CA GLY A 119 2.91 10.99 27.46
C GLY A 119 3.35 11.89 28.61
N ASN A 120 4.64 12.21 28.63
CA ASN A 120 5.20 13.25 29.49
C ASN A 120 5.75 14.42 28.67
N LEU A 121 5.50 15.62 29.17
CA LEU A 121 5.95 16.89 28.61
C LEU A 121 7.12 17.41 29.45
N TYR A 122 8.30 17.47 28.85
CA TYR A 122 9.50 18.03 29.47
C TYR A 122 9.69 19.46 28.96
N ARG A 123 9.88 20.42 29.86
CA ARG A 123 9.96 21.85 29.49
C ARG A 123 11.14 22.52 30.14
N PRO A 124 11.85 23.42 29.45
CA PRO A 124 12.85 24.27 30.08
C PRO A 124 12.21 25.15 31.15
N THR A 125 12.94 25.46 32.21
CA THR A 125 12.51 26.45 33.22
C THR A 125 12.72 27.90 32.77
N THR A 126 13.44 28.10 31.67
CA THR A 126 13.71 29.41 31.09
C THR A 126 12.51 29.95 30.30
N PRO A 127 12.36 31.29 30.15
CA PRO A 127 11.33 31.88 29.30
C PRO A 127 11.45 31.42 27.83
N GLY A 128 10.32 31.11 27.19
CA GLY A 128 10.25 30.75 25.77
C GLY A 128 10.15 31.96 24.82
N PRO A 129 9.87 31.73 23.53
CA PRO A 129 9.51 30.44 22.92
C PRO A 129 10.70 29.51 22.67
N HIS A 130 10.44 28.21 22.79
CA HIS A 130 11.42 27.12 22.73
C HIS A 130 11.18 26.22 21.51
N PRO A 131 12.22 25.65 20.87
CA PRO A 131 12.04 24.57 19.91
C PRO A 131 11.23 23.41 20.49
N GLY A 132 10.34 22.83 19.68
CA GLY A 132 9.53 21.68 20.06
C GLY A 132 10.14 20.36 19.56
N VAL A 133 10.20 19.31 20.36
CA VAL A 133 10.72 18.00 19.94
C VAL A 133 9.72 16.90 20.27
N LEU A 134 9.35 16.11 19.26
CA LEU A 134 8.62 14.86 19.44
C LEU A 134 9.58 13.69 19.61
N CYS A 135 9.27 12.85 20.60
CA CYS A 135 10.09 11.72 21.00
C CYS A 135 9.32 10.39 20.96
N PRO A 136 8.81 9.91 19.80
CA PRO A 136 8.22 8.58 19.72
C PRO A 136 9.21 7.51 20.16
N HIS A 137 8.80 6.61 21.05
CA HIS A 137 9.62 5.46 21.43
C HIS A 137 9.37 4.27 20.49
N GLY A 138 10.24 3.27 20.54
CA GLY A 138 10.06 1.98 19.85
C GLY A 138 9.75 0.86 20.85
N HIS A 139 10.09 -0.38 20.48
CA HIS A 139 9.70 -1.59 21.21
C HIS A 139 10.58 -1.89 22.45
N TRP A 140 10.84 -0.89 23.28
CA TRP A 140 11.45 -1.11 24.60
C TRP A 140 10.45 -1.75 25.55
N LYS A 141 10.94 -2.60 26.46
CA LYS A 141 10.12 -3.20 27.51
C LYS A 141 9.44 -2.08 28.32
N ASP A 142 8.13 -2.20 28.51
CA ASP A 142 7.29 -1.21 29.23
C ASP A 142 7.26 0.20 28.60
N GLY A 143 7.75 0.37 27.36
CA GLY A 143 7.67 1.62 26.58
C GLY A 143 8.36 2.79 27.29
N ARG A 144 7.62 3.90 27.48
CA ARG A 144 8.09 5.10 28.20
C ARG A 144 8.60 4.80 29.62
N PHE A 145 8.16 3.71 30.25
CA PHE A 145 8.57 3.31 31.60
C PHE A 145 9.85 2.45 31.65
N TYR A 146 10.50 2.21 30.51
CA TYR A 146 11.67 1.34 30.43
C TYR A 146 12.77 1.69 31.44
N ASP A 147 13.21 0.66 32.16
CA ASP A 147 14.36 0.63 33.06
C ASP A 147 15.13 -0.67 32.80
N VAL A 148 16.39 -0.56 32.37
CA VAL A 148 17.25 -1.74 32.13
C VAL A 148 17.71 -2.40 33.44
N GLY A 149 17.56 -1.71 34.58
CA GLY A 149 18.02 -2.14 35.90
C GLY A 149 19.51 -1.90 36.15
N ALA A 150 19.89 -1.95 37.43
CA ALA A 150 21.25 -1.61 37.89
C ALA A 150 22.36 -2.47 37.25
N ASN A 151 22.13 -3.77 37.07
CA ASN A 151 23.11 -4.65 36.42
C ASN A 151 23.23 -4.35 34.92
N GLY A 152 22.09 -4.19 34.24
CA GLY A 152 22.07 -3.92 32.81
C GLY A 152 22.75 -2.58 32.45
N VAL A 153 22.60 -1.55 33.28
CA VAL A 153 23.28 -0.27 33.02
C VAL A 153 24.78 -0.38 33.28
N ARG A 154 25.23 -1.15 34.29
CA ARG A 154 26.66 -1.38 34.54
C ARG A 154 27.33 -2.06 33.36
N GLU A 155 26.71 -3.11 32.81
CA GLU A 155 27.18 -3.77 31.59
C GLU A 155 27.28 -2.79 30.41
N GLN A 156 26.30 -1.89 30.27
CA GLN A 156 26.32 -0.86 29.22
C GLN A 156 27.42 0.19 29.44
N ILE A 157 27.70 0.57 30.69
CA ILE A 157 28.80 1.48 31.03
C ILE A 157 30.16 0.82 30.76
N GLU A 158 30.33 -0.44 31.13
CA GLU A 158 31.56 -1.20 30.91
C GLU A 158 31.96 -1.28 29.43
N ILE A 159 30.99 -1.44 28.54
CA ILE A 159 31.23 -1.45 27.09
C ILE A 159 31.24 -0.05 26.44
N GLY A 160 31.04 1.02 27.23
CA GLY A 160 30.99 2.40 26.76
C GLY A 160 29.72 2.78 26.00
N ALA A 161 28.66 1.97 26.09
CA ALA A 161 27.35 2.29 25.52
C ALA A 161 26.62 3.36 26.35
N GLU A 162 26.82 3.38 27.67
CA GLU A 162 26.27 4.39 28.56
C GLU A 162 27.38 5.03 29.41
N LYS A 163 27.09 6.20 29.98
CA LYS A 163 28.06 6.97 30.77
C LYS A 163 27.65 7.14 32.23
N PHE A 164 26.35 7.15 32.51
CA PHE A 164 25.79 7.44 33.83
C PHE A 164 24.79 6.37 34.24
N GLU A 165 24.65 6.14 35.54
CA GLU A 165 23.81 5.06 36.07
C GLU A 165 22.32 5.37 35.88
N GLU A 166 21.80 6.52 36.33
CA GLU A 166 20.38 6.84 36.13
C GLU A 166 20.07 7.16 34.66
N GLY A 167 20.98 7.88 34.00
CA GLY A 167 21.02 8.09 32.55
C GLY A 167 20.80 6.82 31.72
N GLY A 168 21.70 5.86 31.90
CA GLY A 168 21.68 4.61 31.15
C GLY A 168 20.58 3.64 31.58
N ARG A 169 20.01 3.81 32.78
CA ARG A 169 18.84 3.01 33.19
C ARG A 169 17.63 3.29 32.33
N SER A 170 17.41 4.56 31.97
CA SER A 170 16.36 4.96 31.05
C SER A 170 16.88 5.92 29.98
N PRO A 171 17.44 5.39 28.87
CA PRO A 171 17.91 6.21 27.75
C PRO A 171 16.80 7.05 27.11
N LEU A 172 15.54 6.62 27.28
CA LEU A 172 14.34 7.33 26.84
C LEU A 172 14.11 8.62 27.64
N GLN A 173 14.22 8.56 28.97
CA GLN A 173 14.16 9.75 29.82
C GLN A 173 15.40 10.63 29.62
N ALA A 174 16.60 10.04 29.56
CA ALA A 174 17.86 10.76 29.34
C ALA A 174 17.79 11.70 28.12
N ARG A 175 17.28 11.19 27.00
CA ARG A 175 17.06 11.97 25.78
C ARG A 175 16.18 13.19 26.01
N CYS A 176 15.05 13.01 26.68
CA CYS A 176 14.07 14.07 26.88
C CYS A 176 14.57 15.12 27.87
N VAL A 177 15.24 14.67 28.94
CA VAL A 177 15.85 15.54 29.95
C VAL A 177 16.94 16.40 29.33
N GLN A 178 17.86 15.80 28.59
CA GLN A 178 18.98 16.54 28.01
C GLN A 178 18.49 17.57 26.99
N LEU A 179 17.54 17.20 26.11
CA LEU A 179 16.92 18.15 25.18
C LEU A 179 16.21 19.30 25.90
N ALA A 180 15.50 19.02 27.01
CA ALA A 180 14.88 20.08 27.82
C ALA A 180 15.93 21.01 28.46
N LYS A 181 17.04 20.46 28.96
CA LYS A 181 18.18 21.25 29.45
C LYS A 181 18.86 22.06 28.34
N MET A 182 18.77 21.63 27.08
CA MET A 182 19.23 22.36 25.90
C MET A 182 18.21 23.41 25.40
N GLY A 183 17.10 23.62 26.10
CA GLY A 183 16.11 24.64 25.75
C GLY A 183 14.99 24.17 24.84
N CYS A 184 14.73 22.86 24.74
CA CYS A 184 13.61 22.32 23.96
C CYS A 184 12.40 21.97 24.84
N VAL A 185 11.19 22.24 24.35
CA VAL A 185 9.97 21.58 24.86
C VAL A 185 9.85 20.21 24.22
N VAL A 186 9.88 19.15 25.01
CA VAL A 186 9.89 17.76 24.50
C VAL A 186 8.64 17.03 24.90
N PHE A 187 7.95 16.43 23.94
CA PHE A 187 6.82 15.54 24.20
C PHE A 187 7.21 14.09 23.88
N HIS A 188 7.33 13.28 24.93
CA HIS A 188 7.59 11.85 24.87
C HIS A 188 6.26 11.12 25.05
N TYR A 189 5.72 10.62 23.94
CA TYR A 189 4.40 10.01 23.90
C TYR A 189 4.44 8.52 23.64
N ASP A 190 3.41 7.86 24.12
CA ASP A 190 3.26 6.42 24.08
C ASP A 190 2.87 5.95 22.68
N MET A 191 3.57 4.91 22.20
CA MET A 191 3.07 4.09 21.10
C MET A 191 1.82 3.32 21.53
N LEU A 192 0.97 2.94 20.57
CA LEU A 192 -0.22 2.14 20.86
C LEU A 192 0.18 0.83 21.56
N GLY A 193 -0.61 0.39 22.55
CA GLY A 193 -0.36 -0.83 23.31
C GLY A 193 0.81 -0.75 24.30
N TYR A 194 1.47 0.40 24.47
CA TYR A 194 2.54 0.59 25.46
C TYR A 194 2.15 1.57 26.56
N ALA A 195 2.79 1.43 27.72
CA ALA A 195 2.63 2.31 28.88
C ALA A 195 1.14 2.60 29.16
N ASP A 196 0.73 3.86 29.16
CA ASP A 196 -0.67 4.26 29.45
C ASP A 196 -1.61 4.08 28.24
N SER A 197 -1.07 3.97 27.02
CA SER A 197 -1.84 3.85 25.76
C SER A 197 -2.37 2.42 25.54
N GLN A 198 -3.23 1.94 26.43
CA GLN A 198 -3.77 0.56 26.43
C GLN A 198 -5.18 0.41 25.81
N GLN A 199 -5.75 1.46 25.20
CA GLN A 199 -7.09 1.38 24.58
C GLN A 199 -7.14 0.33 23.46
N LEU A 200 -6.06 0.27 22.68
CA LEU A 200 -5.71 -0.87 21.83
C LEU A 200 -4.58 -1.62 22.53
N SER A 201 -4.81 -2.88 22.86
CA SER A 201 -3.91 -3.64 23.74
C SER A 201 -2.55 -3.94 23.10
N TYR A 202 -1.53 -4.16 23.94
CA TYR A 202 -0.22 -4.65 23.49
C TYR A 202 -0.33 -5.89 22.59
N GLU A 203 -1.20 -6.85 22.97
CA GLU A 203 -1.39 -8.08 22.23
C GLU A 203 -1.92 -7.83 20.83
N LEU A 204 -2.94 -6.96 20.69
CA LEU A 204 -3.50 -6.58 19.40
C LEU A 204 -2.49 -5.83 18.52
N VAL A 205 -1.74 -4.90 19.12
CA VAL A 205 -0.88 -3.98 18.37
C VAL A 205 0.44 -4.65 17.97
N HIS A 206 1.06 -5.41 18.88
CA HIS A 206 2.45 -5.89 18.73
C HIS A 206 2.59 -7.41 18.63
N ARG A 207 1.58 -8.18 19.07
CA ARG A 207 1.60 -9.65 19.10
C ARG A 207 0.54 -10.31 18.22
N PHE A 208 -0.22 -9.53 17.43
CA PHE A 208 -1.20 -10.09 16.52
C PHE A 208 -0.59 -11.20 15.66
N GLY A 209 -1.17 -12.39 15.80
CA GLY A 209 -0.68 -13.61 15.16
C GLY A 209 -1.70 -14.22 14.21
N VAL A 210 -2.97 -14.28 14.60
CA VAL A 210 -4.03 -15.02 13.90
C VAL A 210 -5.22 -14.10 13.67
N GLN A 211 -5.90 -14.26 12.53
CA GLN A 211 -7.14 -13.58 12.23
C GLN A 211 -8.20 -13.80 13.31
N ARG A 212 -9.03 -12.79 13.54
CA ARG A 212 -10.12 -12.76 14.52
C ARG A 212 -11.46 -12.85 13.80
N PRO A 213 -12.07 -14.05 13.61
CA PRO A 213 -13.28 -14.21 12.81
C PRO A 213 -14.45 -13.34 13.29
N GLU A 214 -14.57 -13.16 14.60
CA GLU A 214 -15.56 -12.30 15.24
C GLU A 214 -15.37 -10.80 14.93
N MET A 215 -14.19 -10.41 14.48
CA MET A 215 -13.84 -9.05 14.05
C MET A 215 -13.80 -8.89 12.51
N ASN A 216 -14.05 -9.96 11.75
CA ASN A 216 -13.98 -9.97 10.29
C ASN A 216 -15.39 -10.07 9.68
N THR A 217 -16.11 -8.97 9.76
CA THR A 217 -17.54 -8.86 9.41
C THR A 217 -17.78 -7.67 8.49
N LEU A 218 -18.83 -7.73 7.66
CA LEU A 218 -19.18 -6.64 6.72
C LEU A 218 -19.55 -5.31 7.43
N LYS A 219 -19.84 -5.36 8.73
CA LYS A 219 -20.14 -4.22 9.60
C LYS A 219 -19.47 -4.44 10.94
N ASN A 220 -19.06 -3.35 11.60
CA ASN A 220 -18.44 -3.39 12.94
C ASN A 220 -17.21 -4.31 12.98
N TRP A 221 -16.34 -4.22 11.98
CA TRP A 221 -15.09 -4.97 11.89
C TRP A 221 -14.02 -4.41 12.84
N GLY A 222 -12.96 -5.20 13.05
CA GLY A 222 -11.74 -4.80 13.75
C GLY A 222 -10.55 -4.69 12.80
N LEU A 223 -9.43 -4.20 13.34
CA LEU A 223 -8.12 -4.18 12.71
C LEU A 223 -7.73 -5.57 12.20
N TYR A 224 -6.95 -5.57 11.12
CA TYR A 224 -6.45 -6.74 10.38
C TYR A 224 -7.49 -7.57 9.61
N SER A 225 -8.80 -7.29 9.79
CA SER A 225 -9.86 -7.88 8.97
C SER A 225 -9.74 -7.48 7.50
N ALA A 226 -10.41 -8.23 6.61
CA ALA A 226 -10.46 -7.85 5.20
C ALA A 226 -11.11 -6.47 5.00
N GLN A 227 -12.10 -6.10 5.83
CA GLN A 227 -12.75 -4.79 5.76
C GLN A 227 -11.84 -3.66 6.22
N ALA A 228 -11.06 -3.85 7.29
CA ALA A 228 -10.07 -2.85 7.72
C ALA A 228 -9.03 -2.61 6.63
N GLU A 229 -8.50 -3.68 6.02
CA GLU A 229 -7.50 -3.59 4.95
C GLU A 229 -8.10 -2.99 3.66
N ALA A 230 -9.34 -3.33 3.29
CA ALA A 230 -10.06 -2.73 2.16
C ALA A 230 -10.34 -1.23 2.35
N ASN A 231 -10.31 -0.74 3.59
CA ASN A 231 -10.48 0.67 3.95
C ASN A 231 -9.18 1.38 4.37
N LEU A 232 -8.02 0.71 4.24
CA LEU A 232 -6.70 1.22 4.63
C LEU A 232 -6.62 1.62 6.12
N GLN A 233 -7.30 0.87 6.98
CA GLN A 233 -7.30 1.07 8.43
C GLN A 233 -6.28 0.14 9.08
N SER A 234 -5.17 0.70 9.54
CA SER A 234 -4.07 -0.06 10.14
C SER A 234 -3.57 0.56 11.44
N VAL A 235 -2.93 -0.26 12.26
CA VAL A 235 -2.24 0.21 13.47
C VAL A 235 -1.22 1.29 13.13
N LEU A 236 -0.40 1.06 12.10
CA LEU A 236 0.60 2.04 11.68
C LEU A 236 -0.07 3.36 11.24
N GLY A 237 -1.21 3.30 10.54
CA GLY A 237 -1.99 4.47 10.16
C GLY A 237 -2.47 5.29 11.37
N ILE A 238 -2.99 4.61 12.39
CA ILE A 238 -3.41 5.27 13.65
C ILE A 238 -2.19 5.92 14.34
N GLN A 239 -1.05 5.23 14.43
CA GLN A 239 0.16 5.80 15.04
C GLN A 239 0.74 6.99 14.25
N ALA A 240 0.72 6.92 12.92
CA ALA A 240 1.15 8.03 12.08
C ALA A 240 0.26 9.25 12.29
N TYR A 241 -1.06 9.06 12.37
CA TYR A 241 -1.97 10.15 12.69
C TYR A 241 -1.80 10.66 14.13
N ASN A 242 -1.59 9.79 15.12
CA ASN A 242 -1.22 10.20 16.48
C ASN A 242 0.01 11.12 16.47
N SER A 243 1.01 10.82 15.64
CA SER A 243 2.22 11.61 15.49
C SER A 243 1.95 12.99 14.83
N VAL A 244 1.07 13.04 13.81
CA VAL A 244 0.57 14.29 13.21
C VAL A 244 -0.17 15.14 14.25
N ARG A 245 -0.98 14.51 15.11
CA ARG A 245 -1.75 15.16 16.17
C ARG A 245 -0.87 15.57 17.36
N ALA A 246 0.24 14.88 17.61
CA ALA A 246 1.25 15.30 18.57
C ALA A 246 1.96 16.59 18.15
N LEU A 247 2.16 16.82 16.84
CA LEU A 247 2.62 18.12 16.34
C LEU A 247 1.56 19.21 16.56
N ASP A 248 0.27 18.91 16.35
CA ASP A 248 -0.82 19.85 16.67
C ASP A 248 -0.79 20.21 18.17
N PHE A 249 -0.59 19.22 19.05
CA PHE A 249 -0.49 19.43 20.49
C PHE A 249 0.66 20.37 20.88
N LEU A 250 1.87 20.15 20.35
CA LEU A 250 3.00 21.05 20.58
C LEU A 250 2.70 22.48 20.11
N LEU A 251 2.08 22.63 18.93
CA LEU A 251 1.79 23.94 18.35
C LEU A 251 0.69 24.73 19.09
N GLU A 252 -0.12 24.07 19.92
CA GLU A 252 -1.05 24.78 20.80
C GLU A 252 -0.42 25.20 22.14
N LEU A 253 0.85 24.89 22.40
CA LEU A 253 1.58 25.36 23.59
C LEU A 253 2.18 26.74 23.30
N LYS A 254 1.87 27.73 24.15
CA LYS A 254 2.27 29.13 23.94
C LYS A 254 3.77 29.38 23.98
N ASP A 255 4.54 28.45 24.55
CA ASP A 255 5.99 28.52 24.69
C ASP A 255 6.73 27.63 23.68
N VAL A 256 6.05 27.06 22.68
CA VAL A 256 6.67 26.35 21.57
C VAL A 256 6.80 27.28 20.36
N ASP A 257 7.99 27.27 19.77
CA ASP A 257 8.29 27.91 18.51
C ASP A 257 7.84 27.02 17.34
N ALA A 258 6.87 27.51 16.55
CA ALA A 258 6.26 26.75 15.47
C ALA A 258 7.20 26.44 14.30
N ASP A 259 8.27 27.22 14.13
CA ASP A 259 9.21 27.07 13.03
C ASP A 259 10.41 26.17 13.40
N ARG A 260 10.55 25.83 14.68
CA ARG A 260 11.67 25.04 15.22
C ARG A 260 11.18 23.72 15.83
N LEU A 261 10.56 22.89 15.01
CA LEU A 261 10.08 21.56 15.39
C LEU A 261 11.06 20.46 14.99
N ALA A 262 11.22 19.45 15.83
CA ALA A 262 12.02 18.28 15.54
C ALA A 262 11.33 16.97 15.93
N VAL A 263 11.80 15.86 15.35
CA VAL A 263 11.31 14.51 15.67
C VAL A 263 12.48 13.54 15.78
N THR A 264 12.51 12.73 16.85
CA THR A 264 13.49 11.66 17.00
C THR A 264 12.95 10.46 17.76
N GLY A 265 13.34 9.27 17.33
CA GLY A 265 12.97 8.01 17.95
C GLY A 265 13.87 6.90 17.43
N ALA A 266 13.91 5.78 18.14
CA ALA A 266 14.71 4.62 17.74
C ALA A 266 13.83 3.41 17.45
N SER A 267 14.30 2.48 16.60
CA SER A 267 13.57 1.26 16.24
C SER A 267 12.19 1.60 15.66
N GLY A 268 11.09 1.07 16.22
CA GLY A 268 9.72 1.49 15.88
C GLY A 268 9.47 3.01 16.00
N GLY A 269 10.12 3.71 16.94
CA GLY A 269 10.09 5.17 17.02
C GLY A 269 10.89 5.85 15.91
N GLY A 270 11.93 5.18 15.40
CA GLY A 270 12.64 5.57 14.18
C GLY A 270 11.74 5.45 12.95
N THR A 271 10.96 4.36 12.86
CA THR A 271 9.90 4.18 11.85
C THR A 271 8.91 5.35 11.89
N GLN A 272 8.40 5.72 13.06
CA GLN A 272 7.50 6.88 13.18
C GLN A 272 8.18 8.20 12.79
N THR A 273 9.46 8.37 13.13
CA THR A 273 10.21 9.60 12.83
C THR A 273 10.32 9.87 11.34
N PHE A 274 10.79 8.90 10.55
CA PHE A 274 10.94 9.12 9.10
C PHE A 274 9.59 9.08 8.37
N ILE A 275 8.59 8.34 8.87
CA ILE A 275 7.23 8.39 8.30
C ILE A 275 6.60 9.77 8.52
N LEU A 276 6.68 10.32 9.74
CA LEU A 276 6.14 11.64 10.04
C LEU A 276 6.82 12.72 9.17
N GLY A 277 8.15 12.67 9.05
CA GLY A 277 8.89 13.59 8.17
C GLY A 277 8.54 13.44 6.68
N ALA A 278 8.11 12.25 6.26
CA ALA A 278 7.66 12.01 4.89
C ALA A 278 6.22 12.50 4.62
N ILE A 279 5.33 12.54 5.61
CA ILE A 279 3.91 12.89 5.37
C ILE A 279 3.52 14.28 5.86
N ASP A 280 4.29 14.88 6.76
CA ASP A 280 4.01 16.17 7.38
C ASP A 280 5.18 17.13 7.19
N PRO A 281 4.98 18.30 6.58
CA PRO A 281 6.05 19.23 6.29
C PRO A 281 6.49 20.07 7.49
N ARG A 282 5.82 19.99 8.66
CA ARG A 282 6.10 20.90 9.78
C ARG A 282 7.45 20.68 10.48
N PRO A 283 7.95 19.45 10.70
CA PRO A 283 9.27 19.26 11.31
C PRO A 283 10.37 19.95 10.50
N ALA A 284 11.23 20.71 11.18
CA ALA A 284 12.39 21.39 10.61
C ALA A 284 13.62 20.46 10.55
N VAL A 285 13.77 19.54 11.50
CA VAL A 285 14.89 18.58 11.57
C VAL A 285 14.43 17.22 12.11
N ALA A 286 15.03 16.13 11.63
CA ALA A 286 14.69 14.77 12.06
C ALA A 286 15.92 13.93 12.41
N TRP A 287 15.73 12.96 13.32
CA TRP A 287 16.75 11.96 13.67
C TRP A 287 16.14 10.57 13.94
N PRO A 288 15.84 9.77 12.89
CA PRO A 288 15.51 8.35 13.07
C PRO A 288 16.76 7.55 13.48
N SER A 289 16.68 6.83 14.59
CA SER A 289 17.78 6.04 15.13
C SER A 289 17.58 4.53 14.89
N VAL A 290 18.63 3.83 14.46
CA VAL A 290 18.70 2.37 14.29
C VAL A 290 17.48 1.75 13.58
N MET A 291 17.00 2.38 12.49
CA MET A 291 15.85 1.86 11.73
C MET A 291 15.93 2.03 10.21
N VAL A 292 16.42 3.17 9.72
CA VAL A 292 16.60 3.38 8.27
C VAL A 292 17.60 2.34 7.77
N SER A 293 17.17 1.50 6.82
CA SER A 293 17.96 0.38 6.32
C SER A 293 17.54 -0.03 4.91
N THR A 294 18.47 -0.66 4.19
CA THR A 294 18.20 -1.39 2.93
C THR A 294 17.80 -2.85 3.16
N ALA A 295 17.75 -3.30 4.42
CA ALA A 295 17.49 -4.68 4.82
C ALA A 295 16.13 -4.76 5.53
N MET A 296 16.08 -5.20 6.80
CA MET A 296 14.85 -5.35 7.58
C MET A 296 14.06 -4.02 7.64
N GLN A 297 12.81 -4.05 7.17
CA GLN A 297 11.99 -2.84 6.96
C GLN A 297 11.06 -2.47 8.13
N GLY A 298 10.91 -3.34 9.13
CA GLY A 298 10.05 -3.18 10.30
C GLY A 298 9.50 -4.53 10.72
N GLY A 299 9.76 -4.96 11.96
CA GLY A 299 9.42 -6.32 12.42
C GLY A 299 8.01 -6.43 12.98
N CYS A 300 7.38 -5.30 13.30
CA CYS A 300 6.09 -5.25 13.96
C CYS A 300 4.94 -4.85 13.01
N THR A 301 3.73 -5.29 13.32
CA THR A 301 2.48 -4.81 12.70
C THR A 301 2.27 -3.30 12.88
N CYS A 302 2.87 -2.68 13.91
CA CYS A 302 2.82 -1.23 14.10
C CYS A 302 3.77 -0.44 13.17
N GLU A 303 4.59 -1.14 12.38
CA GLU A 303 5.57 -0.60 11.42
C GLU A 303 5.27 -1.00 9.97
N ASN A 304 4.17 -1.73 9.75
CA ASN A 304 3.78 -2.29 8.47
C ASN A 304 2.29 -2.09 8.22
N CYS A 305 1.94 -1.80 6.97
CA CYS A 305 0.57 -1.84 6.47
C CYS A 305 0.60 -2.16 4.97
N SER A 306 -0.54 -2.54 4.42
CA SER A 306 -0.67 -2.78 2.98
C SER A 306 -0.29 -1.53 2.18
N LEU A 307 0.32 -1.72 1.00
CA LEU A 307 0.79 -0.68 0.06
C LEU A 307 2.01 0.14 0.48
N LEU A 308 2.53 -0.02 1.70
CA LEU A 308 3.54 0.88 2.27
C LEU A 308 4.87 0.94 1.50
N ARG A 309 5.43 -0.21 1.12
CA ARG A 309 6.78 -0.39 0.55
C ARG A 309 6.77 -1.16 -0.76
N VAL A 310 5.67 -1.07 -1.50
CA VAL A 310 5.60 -1.60 -2.87
C VAL A 310 6.42 -0.67 -3.76
N GLY A 311 7.53 -1.17 -4.32
CA GLY A 311 8.43 -0.39 -5.18
C GLY A 311 9.20 0.74 -4.49
N THR A 312 9.32 0.71 -3.15
CA THR A 312 10.07 1.69 -2.34
C THR A 312 10.60 1.03 -1.06
N GLY A 313 11.30 1.76 -0.20
CA GLY A 313 11.85 1.28 1.07
C GLY A 313 12.25 2.40 2.04
N ASN A 314 12.70 2.04 3.24
CA ASN A 314 12.96 2.99 4.32
C ASN A 314 13.99 4.08 3.96
N VAL A 315 14.98 3.78 3.11
CA VAL A 315 15.97 4.77 2.66
C VAL A 315 15.33 5.86 1.79
N GLU A 316 14.52 5.47 0.80
CA GLU A 316 13.80 6.43 -0.05
C GLU A 316 12.76 7.22 0.76
N ILE A 317 12.06 6.56 1.70
CA ILE A 317 11.13 7.26 2.59
C ILE A 317 11.86 8.31 3.44
N ALA A 318 13.05 8.00 3.97
CA ALA A 318 13.86 8.98 4.70
C ALA A 318 14.35 10.12 3.77
N ALA A 319 14.65 9.82 2.51
CA ALA A 319 15.03 10.81 1.51
C ALA A 319 13.93 11.85 1.25
N LEU A 320 12.65 11.51 1.45
CA LEU A 320 11.53 12.47 1.39
C LEU A 320 11.67 13.62 2.39
N PHE A 321 12.53 13.54 3.40
CA PHE A 321 12.78 14.70 4.25
C PHE A 321 13.59 15.80 3.54
N ALA A 322 14.32 15.47 2.47
CA ALA A 322 15.06 16.44 1.69
C ALA A 322 14.16 17.57 1.16
N PRO A 323 14.64 18.84 1.13
CA PRO A 323 16.01 19.25 1.44
C PRO A 323 16.26 19.54 2.93
N LYS A 324 15.33 19.19 3.84
CA LYS A 324 15.48 19.48 5.27
C LYS A 324 16.50 18.55 5.95
N PRO A 325 17.15 18.98 7.05
CA PRO A 325 18.17 18.19 7.73
C PRO A 325 17.65 16.90 8.37
N ILE A 326 18.18 15.75 7.96
CA ILE A 326 17.93 14.44 8.58
C ILE A 326 19.25 13.72 8.89
N GLY A 327 19.50 13.45 10.18
CA GLY A 327 20.60 12.59 10.61
C GLY A 327 20.08 11.22 11.04
N MET A 328 20.95 10.22 11.13
CA MET A 328 20.56 8.89 11.60
C MET A 328 21.71 8.14 12.25
N THR A 329 21.39 7.06 12.95
CA THR A 329 22.36 6.14 13.54
C THR A 329 22.22 4.75 12.95
N ALA A 330 23.34 4.02 12.92
CA ALA A 330 23.37 2.58 12.69
C ALA A 330 24.02 1.85 13.86
N ALA A 331 23.68 0.58 14.04
CA ALA A 331 24.20 -0.32 15.07
C ALA A 331 24.48 -1.71 14.48
N ASP A 332 25.00 -2.65 15.27
CA ASP A 332 25.11 -4.07 14.90
C ASP A 332 23.74 -4.76 14.94
N ASP A 333 22.92 -4.37 13.97
CA ASP A 333 21.59 -4.87 13.67
C ASP A 333 21.34 -4.76 12.15
N TRP A 334 20.07 -4.71 11.72
CA TRP A 334 19.71 -4.57 10.32
C TRP A 334 20.20 -3.27 9.65
N THR A 335 20.59 -2.26 10.41
CA THR A 335 21.14 -0.99 9.92
C THR A 335 22.65 -1.02 9.67
N LYS A 336 23.36 -2.09 10.06
CA LYS A 336 24.83 -2.17 9.98
C LYS A 336 25.42 -1.94 8.58
N GLU A 337 24.64 -2.21 7.54
CA GLU A 337 25.06 -2.03 6.14
C GLU A 337 24.75 -0.62 5.60
N MET A 338 24.16 0.28 6.40
CA MET A 338 23.82 1.63 5.93
C MET A 338 25.03 2.41 5.44
N GLU A 339 26.20 2.24 6.07
CA GLU A 339 27.43 2.90 5.64
C GLU A 339 27.83 2.53 4.20
N THR A 340 27.49 1.32 3.73
CA THR A 340 27.90 0.81 2.42
C THR A 340 26.79 0.71 1.38
N LYS A 341 25.52 0.56 1.77
CA LYS A 341 24.40 0.26 0.82
C LYS A 341 23.26 1.28 0.77
N GLY A 342 23.10 2.17 1.76
CA GLY A 342 21.94 3.09 1.79
C GLY A 342 22.31 4.56 2.03
N PHE A 343 23.23 4.82 2.95
CA PHE A 343 23.69 6.17 3.23
C PHE A 343 24.46 6.81 2.06
N PRO A 344 25.27 6.08 1.27
CA PRO A 344 25.86 6.65 0.05
C PRO A 344 24.82 7.25 -0.91
N ASP A 345 23.68 6.59 -1.07
CA ASP A 345 22.57 7.07 -1.92
C ASP A 345 21.90 8.30 -1.30
N LEU A 346 21.70 8.33 0.02
CA LEU A 346 21.22 9.54 0.71
C LEU A 346 22.18 10.72 0.53
N LYS A 347 23.49 10.53 0.68
CA LYS A 347 24.47 11.61 0.45
C LYS A 347 24.40 12.12 -0.99
N LYS A 348 24.33 11.22 -1.98
CA LYS A 348 24.17 11.58 -3.39
C LYS A 348 22.87 12.36 -3.61
N HIS A 349 21.78 11.92 -3.01
CA HIS A 349 20.47 12.56 -3.10
C HIS A 349 20.47 13.97 -2.51
N PHE A 350 21.00 14.13 -1.30
CA PHE A 350 21.09 15.44 -0.65
C PHE A 350 22.04 16.40 -1.38
N ALA A 351 23.13 15.89 -1.96
CA ALA A 351 23.99 16.68 -2.84
C ALA A 351 23.25 17.12 -4.13
N MET A 352 22.48 16.22 -4.75
CA MET A 352 21.63 16.53 -5.91
C MET A 352 20.57 17.60 -5.57
N MET A 353 20.03 17.57 -4.35
CA MET A 353 19.10 18.58 -3.83
C MET A 353 19.78 19.89 -3.36
N GLY A 354 21.09 20.03 -3.55
CA GLY A 354 21.85 21.24 -3.20
C GLY A 354 22.14 21.41 -1.70
N GLN A 355 21.95 20.37 -0.88
CA GLN A 355 22.12 20.41 0.57
C GLN A 355 22.97 19.22 1.10
N PRO A 356 24.25 19.10 0.69
CA PRO A 356 25.07 17.93 1.01
C PRO A 356 25.31 17.73 2.52
N ASP A 357 25.27 18.80 3.32
CA ASP A 357 25.48 18.76 4.77
C ASP A 357 24.19 18.57 5.59
N HIS A 358 23.05 18.39 4.91
CA HIS A 358 21.75 18.14 5.55
C HIS A 358 21.46 16.64 5.75
N THR A 359 22.46 15.78 5.56
CA THR A 359 22.37 14.37 5.95
C THR A 359 23.65 13.87 6.61
N THR A 360 23.51 13.06 7.66
CA THR A 360 24.64 12.46 8.38
C THR A 360 24.30 11.07 8.90
N LEU A 361 25.32 10.22 9.06
CA LEU A 361 25.23 8.88 9.65
C LEU A 361 26.24 8.75 10.78
N ALA A 362 25.74 8.48 11.99
CA ALA A 362 26.53 7.97 13.09
C ALA A 362 26.53 6.43 13.03
N ALA A 363 27.52 5.85 12.34
CA ALA A 363 27.69 4.40 12.21
C ALA A 363 28.34 3.83 13.48
N LEU A 364 27.51 3.40 14.43
CA LEU A 364 27.94 2.95 15.76
C LEU A 364 27.81 1.42 15.89
N THR A 365 28.33 0.71 14.89
CA THR A 365 28.21 -0.76 14.74
C THR A 365 29.00 -1.56 15.77
N GLN A 366 29.77 -0.91 16.63
CA GLN A 366 30.35 -1.54 17.83
C GLN A 366 29.29 -1.84 18.91
N PHE A 367 28.12 -1.21 18.85
CA PHE A 367 27.02 -1.44 19.79
C PHE A 367 25.89 -2.24 19.13
N LYS A 368 25.20 -3.07 19.93
CA LYS A 368 23.95 -3.74 19.51
C LYS A 368 22.80 -2.73 19.38
N HIS A 369 21.63 -3.15 18.89
CA HIS A 369 20.44 -2.31 18.72
C HIS A 369 20.11 -1.42 19.94
N ASN A 370 20.13 -0.09 19.78
CA ASN A 370 20.10 0.84 20.92
C ASN A 370 19.60 2.27 20.58
N TYR A 371 19.48 3.11 21.63
CA TYR A 371 19.57 4.57 21.54
C TYR A 371 20.41 5.10 22.71
N ASN A 372 21.65 4.62 22.74
CA ASN A 372 22.58 4.76 23.85
C ASN A 372 23.27 6.14 23.88
N TYR A 373 24.14 6.40 24.86
CA TYR A 373 24.79 7.70 25.05
C TYR A 373 25.52 8.21 23.78
N PRO A 374 26.39 7.45 23.10
CA PRO A 374 27.01 7.89 21.85
C PRO A 374 26.00 8.24 20.75
N SER A 375 24.92 7.47 20.63
CA SER A 375 23.84 7.73 19.68
C SER A 375 23.08 9.03 20.00
N ARG A 376 22.78 9.27 21.28
CA ARG A 376 22.13 10.50 21.75
C ARG A 376 23.02 11.72 21.56
N ALA A 377 24.32 11.60 21.87
CA ALA A 377 25.29 12.67 21.69
C ALA A 377 25.36 13.15 20.23
N ALA A 378 25.38 12.23 19.26
CA ALA A 378 25.34 12.57 17.84
C ALA A 378 24.07 13.35 17.46
N MET A 379 22.92 12.93 17.99
CA MET A 379 21.65 13.64 17.79
C MET A 379 21.65 15.03 18.42
N TYR A 380 22.16 15.19 19.65
CA TYR A 380 22.22 16.49 20.31
C TYR A 380 23.03 17.52 19.51
N VAL A 381 24.18 17.11 18.97
CA VAL A 381 24.99 17.99 18.10
C VAL A 381 24.21 18.41 16.86
N TRP A 382 23.48 17.47 16.25
CA TRP A 382 22.65 17.75 15.07
C TRP A 382 21.52 18.73 15.38
N PHE A 383 20.78 18.50 16.47
CA PHE A 383 19.69 19.39 16.87
C PHE A 383 20.20 20.73 17.37
N ASN A 384 21.35 20.79 18.06
CA ASN A 384 21.99 22.05 18.45
C ASN A 384 22.22 22.96 17.25
N ARG A 385 22.75 22.39 16.15
CA ARG A 385 22.99 23.10 14.90
C ARG A 385 21.69 23.56 14.22
N PHE A 386 20.74 22.65 14.00
CA PHE A 386 19.59 22.92 13.13
C PHE A 386 18.36 23.51 13.83
N LEU A 387 18.29 23.44 15.16
CA LEU A 387 17.30 24.19 15.96
C LEU A 387 17.89 25.47 16.58
N ASP A 388 19.16 25.74 16.32
CA ASP A 388 19.89 26.90 16.84
C ASP A 388 19.82 27.01 18.38
N LEU A 389 20.11 25.90 19.08
CA LEU A 389 19.92 25.81 20.54
C LEU A 389 20.96 26.59 21.35
N LYS A 390 22.03 27.05 20.70
CA LYS A 390 23.15 27.78 21.33
C LYS A 390 23.80 27.02 22.51
N ALA A 391 23.67 25.70 22.54
CA ALA A 391 24.38 24.86 23.51
C ALA A 391 25.88 24.78 23.15
N ASP A 392 26.73 24.53 24.14
CA ASP A 392 28.17 24.34 23.95
C ASP A 392 28.44 23.20 22.96
N ASP A 393 29.31 23.41 21.97
CA ASP A 393 29.71 22.37 21.01
C ASP A 393 30.41 21.17 21.67
N LYS A 394 30.90 21.34 22.91
CA LYS A 394 31.43 20.28 23.77
C LYS A 394 30.39 19.70 24.72
N LEU A 395 29.10 19.80 24.38
CA LEU A 395 28.02 19.28 25.19
C LEU A 395 28.27 17.83 25.60
N VAL A 396 28.24 17.60 26.90
CA VAL A 396 28.24 16.27 27.52
C VAL A 396 26.91 16.11 28.21
N GLU A 397 26.18 15.04 27.92
CA GLU A 397 24.96 14.70 28.66
C GLU A 397 25.29 14.63 30.17
N GLY A 398 24.41 15.16 31.01
CA GLY A 398 24.52 15.01 32.46
C GLY A 398 23.65 13.86 32.97
N ASP A 399 24.01 13.28 34.11
CA ASP A 399 23.07 12.41 34.83
C ASP A 399 21.87 13.21 35.37
N TYR A 400 20.80 12.52 35.75
CA TYR A 400 19.59 13.14 36.27
C TYR A 400 18.87 12.27 37.30
N GLU A 401 18.01 12.89 38.10
CA GLU A 401 17.12 12.16 39.00
C GLU A 401 15.93 11.61 38.22
N ARG A 402 16.01 10.32 37.88
CA ARG A 402 15.02 9.62 37.06
C ARG A 402 13.64 9.54 37.72
N LEU A 403 12.60 9.71 36.91
CA LEU A 403 11.23 9.55 37.36
C LEU A 403 10.87 8.07 37.50
N THR A 404 10.08 7.76 38.53
CA THR A 404 9.46 6.46 38.70
C THR A 404 8.28 6.27 37.75
N THR A 405 7.82 5.03 37.58
CA THR A 405 6.59 4.73 36.81
C THR A 405 5.40 5.52 37.33
N GLU A 406 5.18 5.56 38.65
CA GLU A 406 4.06 6.29 39.29
C GLU A 406 4.08 7.80 38.98
N GLN A 407 5.28 8.41 39.00
CA GLN A 407 5.45 9.81 38.64
C GLN A 407 5.15 10.08 37.16
N MET A 408 5.39 9.10 36.28
CA MET A 408 5.16 9.23 34.85
C MET A 408 3.74 8.83 34.41
N THR A 409 3.08 7.90 35.12
CA THR A 409 1.75 7.37 34.78
C THR A 409 0.71 8.48 34.69
N VAL A 410 0.04 8.54 33.54
CA VAL A 410 -0.91 9.62 33.17
C VAL A 410 -2.30 9.42 33.74
N PHE A 411 -2.69 8.21 34.09
CA PHE A 411 -4.03 7.95 34.63
C PHE A 411 -4.00 7.69 36.14
N ASP A 412 -4.91 8.33 36.86
CA ASP A 412 -5.09 8.23 38.30
C ASP A 412 -6.58 8.39 38.67
N ASP A 413 -6.91 8.50 39.96
CA ASP A 413 -8.30 8.64 40.41
C ASP A 413 -8.99 9.91 39.91
N GLN A 414 -8.23 10.98 39.61
CA GLN A 414 -8.75 12.25 39.06
C GLN A 414 -8.78 12.24 37.53
N HIS A 415 -7.92 11.44 36.90
CA HIS A 415 -7.80 11.27 35.45
C HIS A 415 -7.98 9.78 35.10
N PRO A 416 -9.21 9.26 35.11
CA PRO A 416 -9.46 7.83 34.94
C PRO A 416 -9.10 7.34 33.54
N ARG A 417 -8.76 6.05 33.44
CA ARG A 417 -8.48 5.38 32.15
C ARG A 417 -9.69 5.43 31.21
N PRO A 418 -9.48 5.66 29.91
CA PRO A 418 -10.56 5.65 28.93
C PRO A 418 -11.06 4.23 28.62
N PRO A 419 -12.25 4.08 28.01
CA PRO A 419 -12.72 2.80 27.47
C PRO A 419 -11.73 2.18 26.48
N ALA A 420 -11.65 0.84 26.49
CA ALA A 420 -10.68 0.05 25.74
C ALA A 420 -11.30 -1.25 25.18
N GLY A 421 -10.52 -2.01 24.41
CA GLY A 421 -10.91 -3.33 23.91
C GLY A 421 -11.75 -3.29 22.63
N ASP A 422 -12.33 -4.45 22.27
CA ASP A 422 -12.95 -4.66 20.95
C ASP A 422 -14.09 -3.68 20.63
N ASP A 423 -14.90 -3.29 21.62
CA ASP A 423 -15.97 -2.30 21.44
C ASP A 423 -15.42 -0.91 21.11
N PHE A 424 -14.31 -0.53 21.75
CA PHE A 424 -13.63 0.72 21.44
C PHE A 424 -12.98 0.65 20.05
N GLU A 425 -12.29 -0.44 19.74
CA GLU A 425 -11.67 -0.68 18.44
C GLU A 425 -12.68 -0.53 17.29
N ARG A 426 -13.84 -1.19 17.39
CA ARG A 426 -14.91 -1.10 16.38
C ARG A 426 -15.44 0.32 16.23
N LYS A 427 -15.64 1.05 17.33
CA LYS A 427 -16.10 2.45 17.30
C LYS A 427 -15.09 3.35 16.60
N LEU A 428 -13.81 3.18 16.91
CA LEU A 428 -12.73 3.93 16.27
C LEU A 428 -12.71 3.71 14.75
N LEU A 429 -12.76 2.45 14.30
CA LEU A 429 -12.74 2.12 12.87
C LEU A 429 -14.03 2.57 12.15
N ALA A 430 -15.18 2.44 12.79
CA ALA A 430 -16.44 2.93 12.25
C ALA A 430 -16.43 4.45 12.07
N TRP A 431 -15.92 5.19 13.05
CA TRP A 431 -15.77 6.64 12.92
C TRP A 431 -14.82 7.01 11.78
N TRP A 432 -13.66 6.36 11.69
CA TRP A 432 -12.67 6.65 10.66
C TRP A 432 -13.22 6.38 9.25
N LYS A 433 -14.01 5.31 9.07
CA LYS A 433 -14.71 5.06 7.80
C LYS A 433 -15.76 6.13 7.51
N ALA A 434 -16.58 6.50 8.50
CA ALA A 434 -17.63 7.50 8.32
C ALA A 434 -17.07 8.90 7.97
N ASP A 435 -15.96 9.29 8.59
CA ASP A 435 -15.24 10.53 8.26
C ASP A 435 -14.74 10.52 6.81
N ALA A 436 -14.08 9.43 6.39
CA ALA A 436 -13.65 9.28 5.00
C ALA A 436 -14.82 9.35 4.01
N ASP A 437 -15.94 8.65 4.29
CA ASP A 437 -17.13 8.68 3.46
C ASP A 437 -17.73 10.08 3.34
N GLN A 438 -17.78 10.82 4.44
CA GLN A 438 -18.26 12.20 4.44
C GLN A 438 -17.36 13.11 3.61
N GLN A 439 -16.03 12.93 3.70
CA GLN A 439 -15.06 13.68 2.91
C GLN A 439 -15.19 13.38 1.40
N LEU A 440 -15.38 12.12 1.02
CA LEU A 440 -15.59 11.72 -0.37
C LEU A 440 -16.93 12.21 -0.92
N GLU A 441 -18.00 12.15 -0.12
CA GLU A 441 -19.30 12.70 -0.49
C GLU A 441 -19.22 14.21 -0.75
N ALA A 442 -18.47 14.95 0.07
CA ALA A 442 -18.24 16.38 -0.12
C ALA A 442 -17.45 16.68 -1.41
N LEU A 443 -16.65 15.73 -1.90
CA LEU A 443 -15.91 15.80 -3.15
C LEU A 443 -16.72 15.38 -4.37
N ARG A 444 -17.96 14.89 -4.20
CA ARG A 444 -18.77 14.42 -5.32
C ARG A 444 -18.84 15.48 -6.43
N PRO A 445 -18.52 15.12 -7.70
CA PRO A 445 -18.50 16.07 -8.80
C PRO A 445 -19.85 16.74 -9.04
N ARG A 446 -19.82 18.05 -9.30
CA ARG A 446 -20.99 18.87 -9.65
C ARG A 446 -20.76 19.69 -10.93
N ASP A 447 -19.50 19.93 -11.24
CA ASP A 447 -19.01 20.73 -12.36
C ASP A 447 -17.56 20.31 -12.70
N ALA A 448 -17.00 20.89 -13.77
CA ALA A 448 -15.64 20.55 -14.20
C ALA A 448 -14.56 20.85 -13.14
N LYS A 449 -14.79 21.81 -12.22
CA LYS A 449 -13.81 22.17 -11.17
C LYS A 449 -13.80 21.11 -10.08
N SER A 450 -14.96 20.75 -9.56
CA SER A 450 -15.14 19.69 -8.56
C SER A 450 -14.75 18.32 -9.11
N LEU A 451 -14.98 18.04 -10.40
CA LEU A 451 -14.48 16.82 -11.05
C LEU A 451 -12.94 16.74 -11.03
N ARG A 452 -12.23 17.86 -11.26
CA ARG A 452 -10.76 17.89 -11.15
C ARG A 452 -10.30 17.59 -9.72
N ALA A 453 -10.92 18.20 -8.71
CA ALA A 453 -10.60 17.95 -7.31
C ALA A 453 -10.88 16.48 -6.91
N TYR A 454 -12.00 15.92 -7.38
CA TYR A 454 -12.33 14.52 -7.19
C TYR A 454 -11.28 13.59 -7.82
N ARG A 455 -10.86 13.86 -9.06
CA ARG A 455 -9.79 13.08 -9.73
C ARG A 455 -8.44 13.21 -9.02
N GLU A 456 -8.13 14.36 -8.45
CA GLU A 456 -6.90 14.54 -7.67
C GLU A 456 -6.91 13.65 -6.42
N VAL A 457 -8.01 13.63 -5.67
CA VAL A 457 -8.11 12.86 -4.42
C VAL A 457 -8.39 11.38 -4.68
N VAL A 458 -9.50 11.05 -5.34
CA VAL A 458 -9.94 9.67 -5.61
C VAL A 458 -9.10 9.02 -6.68
N GLY A 459 -8.83 9.73 -7.79
CA GLY A 459 -7.93 9.24 -8.82
C GLY A 459 -6.52 9.02 -8.27
N GLY A 460 -5.96 9.99 -7.54
CA GLY A 460 -4.68 9.83 -6.88
C GLY A 460 -4.62 8.69 -5.85
N GLY A 461 -5.72 8.45 -5.12
CA GLY A 461 -5.84 7.31 -4.21
C GLY A 461 -5.84 5.96 -4.94
N ILE A 462 -6.61 5.85 -6.02
CA ILE A 462 -6.66 4.66 -6.88
C ILE A 462 -5.32 4.43 -7.59
N ASP A 463 -4.66 5.50 -8.04
CA ASP A 463 -3.33 5.43 -8.66
C ASP A 463 -2.31 4.79 -7.71
N ALA A 464 -2.33 5.16 -6.43
CA ALA A 464 -1.46 4.59 -5.41
C ALA A 464 -1.82 3.14 -5.03
N ILE A 465 -3.13 2.79 -5.01
CA ILE A 465 -3.59 1.43 -4.71
C ILE A 465 -3.20 0.45 -5.82
N LEU A 466 -3.50 0.80 -7.07
CA LEU A 466 -3.18 -0.05 -8.22
C LEU A 466 -1.69 0.03 -8.53
N GLY A 467 -1.06 1.18 -8.33
CA GLY A 467 0.39 1.39 -8.32
C GLY A 467 1.08 1.39 -9.68
N ARG A 468 0.34 1.18 -10.78
CA ARG A 468 0.86 1.32 -12.15
C ARG A 468 -0.18 1.93 -13.08
N VAL A 469 0.30 2.72 -14.02
CA VAL A 469 -0.44 3.25 -15.18
C VAL A 469 -0.04 2.46 -16.43
N LEU A 470 -0.44 2.92 -17.63
CA LEU A 470 0.02 2.31 -18.89
C LEU A 470 1.54 2.26 -18.96
N PRO A 471 2.13 1.10 -19.30
CA PRO A 471 3.56 1.01 -19.54
C PRO A 471 3.96 1.74 -20.82
N ASP A 472 5.23 2.15 -20.90
CA ASP A 472 5.82 2.64 -22.14
C ASP A 472 5.87 1.51 -23.18
N ALA A 473 5.30 1.77 -24.35
CA ALA A 473 5.27 0.85 -25.49
C ALA A 473 6.67 0.42 -25.95
N ALA A 474 7.69 1.26 -25.76
CA ALA A 474 9.08 0.93 -26.09
C ALA A 474 9.61 -0.27 -25.30
N ASN A 475 8.99 -0.59 -24.16
CA ASN A 475 9.36 -1.74 -23.33
C ASN A 475 8.57 -3.01 -23.69
N LEU A 476 7.67 -2.97 -24.66
CA LEU A 476 6.80 -4.09 -25.02
C LEU A 476 7.34 -4.81 -26.26
N THR A 477 7.43 -6.14 -26.17
CA THR A 477 7.77 -6.99 -27.32
C THR A 477 6.70 -8.06 -27.50
N TYR A 478 6.47 -8.47 -28.74
CA TYR A 478 5.48 -9.47 -29.09
C TYR A 478 6.13 -10.56 -29.95
N ASP A 479 6.11 -11.80 -29.45
CA ASP A 479 6.51 -12.98 -30.21
C ASP A 479 5.26 -13.74 -30.66
N GLN A 480 5.18 -14.07 -31.95
CA GLN A 480 4.02 -14.70 -32.57
C GLN A 480 4.36 -16.10 -33.11
N PRO A 481 4.43 -17.13 -32.24
CA PRO A 481 4.73 -18.50 -32.65
C PRO A 481 3.60 -19.15 -33.45
N HIS A 482 2.37 -18.65 -33.36
CA HIS A 482 1.22 -19.24 -34.04
C HIS A 482 0.49 -18.23 -34.94
N LYS A 483 0.27 -18.64 -36.18
CA LYS A 483 -0.62 -17.98 -37.13
C LYS A 483 -1.39 -19.05 -37.88
N ALA A 484 -2.71 -19.05 -37.76
CA ALA A 484 -3.57 -19.98 -38.50
C ALA A 484 -4.61 -19.22 -39.30
N GLU A 485 -4.71 -19.59 -40.58
CA GLU A 485 -5.74 -19.06 -41.46
C GLU A 485 -7.01 -19.90 -41.32
N ARG A 486 -8.10 -19.28 -40.87
CA ARG A 486 -9.44 -19.87 -40.82
C ARG A 486 -10.28 -19.39 -42.00
N ALA A 487 -11.46 -19.98 -42.16
CA ALA A 487 -12.36 -19.69 -43.27
C ALA A 487 -12.80 -18.21 -43.31
N ASP A 488 -13.01 -17.63 -42.14
CA ASP A 488 -13.62 -16.32 -41.90
C ASP A 488 -12.70 -15.33 -41.18
N HIS A 489 -11.64 -15.81 -40.52
CA HIS A 489 -10.70 -14.97 -39.78
C HIS A 489 -9.26 -15.54 -39.80
N ILE A 490 -8.35 -14.85 -39.13
CA ILE A 490 -6.96 -15.25 -38.89
C ILE A 490 -6.76 -15.32 -37.38
N GLU A 491 -6.28 -16.46 -36.88
CA GLU A 491 -5.89 -16.63 -35.49
C GLU A 491 -4.41 -16.33 -35.32
N MET A 492 -4.06 -15.49 -34.35
CA MET A 492 -2.68 -15.18 -34.00
C MET A 492 -2.50 -15.30 -32.49
N ALA A 493 -1.87 -16.39 -32.05
CA ALA A 493 -1.52 -16.57 -30.64
C ALA A 493 -0.06 -16.18 -30.44
N GLY A 494 0.20 -15.40 -29.38
CA GLY A 494 1.55 -14.96 -29.09
C GLY A 494 1.79 -14.53 -27.66
N LEU A 495 3.04 -14.18 -27.39
CA LEU A 495 3.55 -13.83 -26.08
C LEU A 495 3.94 -12.36 -26.05
N LEU A 496 3.14 -11.56 -25.36
CA LEU A 496 3.45 -10.16 -25.09
C LEU A 496 4.35 -10.09 -23.85
N THR A 497 5.50 -9.44 -23.96
CA THR A 497 6.47 -9.31 -22.87
C THR A 497 6.69 -7.85 -22.53
N ASN A 498 6.49 -7.49 -21.26
CA ASN A 498 6.97 -6.23 -20.71
C ASN A 498 8.42 -6.42 -20.24
N THR A 499 9.37 -5.95 -21.04
CA THR A 499 10.81 -6.18 -20.83
C THR A 499 11.37 -5.42 -19.63
N ALA A 500 10.84 -4.23 -19.33
CA ALA A 500 11.25 -3.44 -18.17
C ALA A 500 10.87 -4.13 -16.86
N LEU A 501 9.69 -4.75 -16.82
CA LEU A 501 9.17 -5.43 -15.63
C LEU A 501 9.44 -6.94 -15.61
N LYS A 502 9.89 -7.53 -16.73
CA LYS A 502 10.08 -8.97 -16.92
C LYS A 502 8.80 -9.77 -16.67
N GLU A 503 7.70 -9.26 -17.20
CA GLU A 503 6.36 -9.86 -17.10
C GLU A 503 5.94 -10.36 -18.48
N GLN A 504 5.28 -11.51 -18.54
CA GLN A 504 4.89 -12.16 -19.80
C GLN A 504 3.39 -12.43 -19.81
N LEU A 505 2.75 -12.24 -20.96
CA LEU A 505 1.31 -12.34 -21.13
C LEU A 505 0.97 -13.12 -22.40
N PRO A 506 0.43 -14.34 -22.29
CA PRO A 506 -0.12 -15.07 -23.43
C PRO A 506 -1.39 -14.38 -23.94
N VAL A 507 -1.45 -14.14 -25.25
CA VAL A 507 -2.56 -13.46 -25.91
C VAL A 507 -3.00 -14.21 -27.16
N LEU A 508 -4.27 -14.07 -27.52
CA LEU A 508 -4.87 -14.58 -28.74
C LEU A 508 -5.61 -13.45 -29.45
N PHE A 509 -5.26 -13.22 -30.71
CA PHE A 509 -6.03 -12.36 -31.59
C PHE A 509 -6.83 -13.18 -32.60
N LEU A 510 -8.09 -12.80 -32.78
CA LEU A 510 -8.94 -13.20 -33.87
C LEU A 510 -9.11 -11.98 -34.80
N TYR A 511 -8.42 -12.00 -35.94
CA TYR A 511 -8.46 -10.92 -36.93
C TYR A 511 -9.40 -11.27 -38.08
N PRO A 512 -10.41 -10.46 -38.36
CA PRO A 512 -11.26 -10.66 -39.53
C PRO A 512 -10.46 -10.50 -40.83
N LYS A 513 -10.94 -11.09 -41.93
CA LYS A 513 -10.27 -10.99 -43.25
C LYS A 513 -10.21 -9.55 -43.75
N GLN A 514 -11.23 -8.77 -43.43
CA GLN A 514 -11.27 -7.33 -43.62
C GLN A 514 -11.33 -6.72 -42.23
N TRP A 515 -10.51 -5.72 -41.96
CA TRP A 515 -10.44 -5.07 -40.65
C TRP A 515 -10.78 -3.59 -40.79
N ASP A 516 -11.75 -3.12 -40.02
CA ASP A 516 -12.27 -1.75 -40.08
C ASP A 516 -11.49 -0.76 -39.19
N GLY A 517 -10.46 -1.24 -38.48
CA GLY A 517 -9.67 -0.46 -37.53
C GLY A 517 -10.13 -0.58 -36.07
N GLN A 518 -11.18 -1.33 -35.75
CA GLN A 518 -11.67 -1.55 -34.39
C GLN A 518 -11.07 -2.80 -33.75
N VAL A 519 -10.67 -2.69 -32.48
CA VAL A 519 -10.17 -3.80 -31.67
C VAL A 519 -10.94 -3.87 -30.35
N VAL A 520 -11.43 -5.05 -30.00
CA VAL A 520 -12.07 -5.35 -28.72
C VAL A 520 -11.13 -6.21 -27.88
N ILE A 521 -10.67 -5.69 -26.74
CA ILE A 521 -10.00 -6.48 -25.71
C ILE A 521 -11.08 -7.14 -24.86
N TRP A 522 -11.25 -8.45 -25.01
CA TRP A 522 -12.30 -9.23 -24.37
C TRP A 522 -11.72 -10.03 -23.20
N LEU A 523 -12.08 -9.64 -21.98
CA LEU A 523 -11.69 -10.35 -20.77
C LEU A 523 -12.66 -11.51 -20.51
N SER A 524 -12.11 -12.69 -20.23
CA SER A 524 -12.88 -13.89 -19.90
C SER A 524 -12.28 -14.59 -18.68
N GLU A 525 -13.12 -15.26 -17.89
CA GLU A 525 -12.69 -16.12 -16.79
C GLU A 525 -11.85 -17.31 -17.27
N GLN A 526 -12.03 -17.75 -18.51
CA GLN A 526 -11.22 -18.80 -19.14
C GLN A 526 -9.93 -18.24 -19.80
N GLY A 527 -9.61 -16.96 -19.57
CA GLY A 527 -8.52 -16.26 -20.24
C GLY A 527 -8.78 -16.15 -21.74
N LYS A 528 -7.72 -16.20 -22.55
CA LYS A 528 -7.83 -16.11 -24.01
C LYS A 528 -8.58 -17.30 -24.63
N ALA A 529 -8.64 -18.44 -23.94
CA ALA A 529 -9.40 -19.60 -24.40
C ALA A 529 -10.91 -19.35 -24.43
N GLY A 530 -11.39 -18.38 -23.65
CA GLY A 530 -12.81 -17.99 -23.63
C GLY A 530 -13.31 -17.29 -24.90
N LEU A 531 -12.44 -17.04 -25.89
CA LEU A 531 -12.88 -16.59 -27.21
C LEU A 531 -13.48 -17.73 -28.04
N HIS A 532 -13.17 -18.98 -27.71
CA HIS A 532 -13.63 -20.17 -28.41
C HIS A 532 -14.69 -20.95 -27.63
N ASP A 533 -15.56 -21.65 -28.34
CA ASP A 533 -16.47 -22.65 -27.80
C ASP A 533 -15.77 -24.01 -27.59
N GLU A 534 -16.52 -25.01 -27.12
CA GLU A 534 -16.01 -26.37 -26.87
C GLU A 534 -15.54 -27.08 -28.15
N GLN A 535 -15.96 -26.60 -29.32
CA GLN A 535 -15.58 -27.11 -30.63
C GLN A 535 -14.37 -26.36 -31.23
N GLY A 536 -13.81 -25.39 -30.50
CA GLY A 536 -12.67 -24.59 -30.93
C GLY A 536 -13.01 -23.55 -32.00
N LYS A 537 -14.29 -23.18 -32.16
CA LYS A 537 -14.73 -22.09 -33.02
C LYS A 537 -14.94 -20.83 -32.20
N PRO A 538 -14.86 -19.61 -32.80
CA PRO A 538 -15.23 -18.40 -32.09
C PRO A 538 -16.63 -18.54 -31.47
N THR A 539 -16.80 -18.16 -30.21
CA THR A 539 -18.13 -18.20 -29.59
C THR A 539 -19.12 -17.34 -30.37
N ALA A 540 -20.42 -17.63 -30.28
CA ALA A 540 -21.44 -16.92 -31.06
C ALA A 540 -21.37 -15.38 -30.94
N VAL A 541 -20.99 -14.87 -29.76
CA VAL A 541 -20.84 -13.44 -29.49
C VAL A 541 -19.58 -12.86 -30.13
N ILE A 542 -18.47 -13.61 -30.14
CA ILE A 542 -17.24 -13.21 -30.80
C ILE A 542 -17.38 -13.28 -32.32
N GLN A 543 -18.06 -14.30 -32.85
CA GLN A 543 -18.35 -14.42 -34.27
C GLN A 543 -19.11 -13.20 -34.80
N LYS A 544 -20.12 -12.72 -34.06
CA LYS A 544 -20.86 -11.50 -34.43
C LYS A 544 -19.97 -10.26 -34.59
N LEU A 545 -18.89 -10.15 -33.81
CA LEU A 545 -17.92 -9.05 -33.92
C LEU A 545 -17.04 -9.23 -35.17
N LEU A 546 -16.55 -10.45 -35.40
CA LEU A 546 -15.74 -10.78 -36.58
C LEU A 546 -16.53 -10.56 -37.88
N ASP A 547 -17.82 -10.92 -37.91
CA ASP A 547 -18.73 -10.71 -39.04
C ASP A 547 -18.97 -9.21 -39.35
N GLN A 548 -18.52 -8.31 -38.48
CA GLN A 548 -18.57 -6.85 -38.65
C GLN A 548 -17.18 -6.23 -38.76
N ASP A 549 -16.18 -7.03 -39.15
CA ASP A 549 -14.81 -6.59 -39.41
C ASP A 549 -14.06 -6.05 -38.17
N ILE A 550 -14.52 -6.43 -36.97
CA ILE A 550 -13.92 -6.06 -35.68
C ILE A 550 -12.95 -7.15 -35.22
N ALA A 551 -11.71 -6.77 -34.91
CA ALA A 551 -10.73 -7.70 -34.32
C ALA A 551 -10.97 -7.90 -32.82
N VAL A 552 -10.74 -9.11 -32.33
CA VAL A 552 -10.90 -9.45 -30.90
C VAL A 552 -9.60 -9.98 -30.31
N MET A 553 -9.19 -9.43 -29.18
CA MET A 553 -8.03 -9.87 -28.39
C MET A 553 -8.49 -10.49 -27.07
N GLY A 554 -8.07 -11.72 -26.80
CA GLY A 554 -8.20 -12.40 -25.53
C GLY A 554 -6.84 -12.53 -24.84
N ILE A 555 -6.83 -12.50 -23.52
CA ILE A 555 -5.59 -12.50 -22.72
C ILE A 555 -5.70 -13.50 -21.55
N ASP A 556 -4.61 -14.22 -21.29
CA ASP A 556 -4.47 -15.01 -20.06
C ASP A 556 -3.85 -14.12 -18.99
N LEU A 557 -4.63 -13.65 -18.02
CA LEU A 557 -4.12 -12.81 -16.93
C LEU A 557 -3.21 -13.61 -15.98
N PHE A 558 -2.46 -12.92 -15.11
CA PHE A 558 -1.58 -13.58 -14.15
C PHE A 558 -2.32 -14.64 -13.31
N LEU A 559 -1.76 -15.85 -13.24
CA LEU A 559 -2.38 -17.04 -12.63
C LEU A 559 -3.74 -17.41 -13.24
N GLN A 560 -3.86 -17.31 -14.57
CA GLN A 560 -5.00 -17.74 -15.38
C GLN A 560 -4.48 -18.44 -16.65
N GLY A 561 -5.30 -19.31 -17.26
CA GLY A 561 -4.98 -19.92 -18.55
C GLY A 561 -3.63 -20.62 -18.55
N GLU A 562 -2.75 -20.27 -19.49
CA GLU A 562 -1.44 -20.89 -19.65
C GLU A 562 -0.48 -20.70 -18.47
N PHE A 563 -0.71 -19.71 -17.59
CA PHE A 563 0.07 -19.61 -16.33
C PHE A 563 -0.09 -20.83 -15.42
N LEU A 564 -1.23 -21.52 -15.51
CA LEU A 564 -1.57 -22.62 -14.62
C LEU A 564 -1.07 -23.97 -15.14
N GLY A 565 -0.64 -24.08 -16.40
CA GLY A 565 -0.19 -25.35 -16.97
C GLY A 565 -1.21 -26.49 -16.85
N GLY A 566 -2.51 -26.18 -16.82
CA GLY A 566 -3.60 -27.15 -16.61
C GLY A 566 -4.03 -27.33 -15.15
N GLU A 567 -3.37 -26.68 -14.19
CA GLU A 567 -3.80 -26.65 -12.79
C GLU A 567 -5.02 -25.73 -12.59
N LYS A 568 -5.71 -25.87 -11.46
CA LYS A 568 -6.83 -24.98 -11.09
C LYS A 568 -6.30 -23.63 -10.64
N ALA A 569 -7.05 -22.57 -10.96
CA ALA A 569 -6.77 -21.25 -10.41
C ALA A 569 -6.82 -21.29 -8.86
N PRO A 570 -5.92 -20.58 -8.17
CA PRO A 570 -5.86 -20.63 -6.72
C PRO A 570 -7.08 -19.94 -6.10
N GLU A 571 -7.71 -20.58 -5.10
CA GLU A 571 -8.79 -19.98 -4.31
C GLU A 571 -8.28 -18.90 -3.35
N GLN A 572 -6.99 -18.95 -2.99
CA GLN A 572 -6.32 -17.94 -2.15
C GLN A 572 -4.99 -17.53 -2.76
N THR A 573 -4.68 -16.24 -2.69
CA THR A 573 -3.40 -15.69 -3.15
C THR A 573 -2.23 -16.20 -2.31
N ARG A 574 -1.05 -16.16 -2.93
CA ARG A 574 0.24 -16.38 -2.26
C ARG A 574 0.43 -15.35 -1.15
N LYS A 575 1.15 -15.75 -0.10
CA LYS A 575 1.62 -14.87 0.98
C LYS A 575 3.10 -15.11 1.24
N VAL A 576 3.78 -14.12 1.81
CA VAL A 576 5.14 -14.31 2.31
C VAL A 576 5.15 -15.31 3.47
N GLU A 577 6.29 -15.93 3.73
CA GLU A 577 6.45 -16.74 4.93
C GLU A 577 6.49 -15.84 6.17
N ASN A 578 5.39 -15.82 6.92
CA ASN A 578 5.29 -15.09 8.18
C ASN A 578 4.29 -15.80 9.10
N LYS A 579 4.63 -15.87 10.39
CA LYS A 579 3.77 -16.47 11.42
C LYS A 579 2.53 -15.61 11.72
N ARG A 580 2.57 -14.32 11.37
CA ARG A 580 1.47 -13.38 11.59
C ARG A 580 0.56 -13.32 10.37
N GLU A 581 -0.73 -13.47 10.57
CA GLU A 581 -1.76 -13.39 9.53
C GLU A 581 -2.19 -11.95 9.20
N ALA A 582 -1.28 -10.99 9.28
CA ALA A 582 -1.53 -9.60 8.92
C ALA A 582 -1.20 -9.35 7.44
N ALA A 583 -2.17 -8.83 6.68
CA ALA A 583 -2.05 -8.65 5.23
C ALA A 583 -0.88 -7.73 4.85
N GLY A 584 -0.58 -6.74 5.69
CA GLY A 584 0.54 -5.80 5.51
C GLY A 584 1.93 -6.44 5.36
N PHE A 585 2.17 -7.67 5.84
CA PHE A 585 3.45 -8.36 5.60
C PHE A 585 3.59 -8.89 4.17
N THR A 586 2.49 -9.11 3.46
CA THR A 586 2.51 -9.50 2.04
C THR A 586 2.28 -8.29 1.16
N PHE A 587 1.14 -7.60 1.35
CA PHE A 587 0.74 -6.50 0.48
C PHE A 587 1.40 -5.16 0.83
N GLY A 588 2.16 -5.09 1.92
CA GLY A 588 3.06 -3.96 2.17
C GLY A 588 4.26 -3.94 1.23
N TYR A 589 4.57 -5.05 0.56
CA TYR A 589 5.78 -5.22 -0.26
C TYR A 589 5.50 -5.66 -1.69
N ASN A 590 4.32 -6.24 -1.94
CA ASN A 590 3.92 -6.82 -3.21
C ASN A 590 2.53 -6.32 -3.61
N HIS A 591 2.29 -6.13 -4.91
CA HIS A 591 0.94 -5.88 -5.41
C HIS A 591 0.02 -7.08 -5.15
N SER A 592 -1.27 -6.84 -4.90
CA SER A 592 -2.25 -7.92 -4.83
C SER A 592 -2.45 -8.57 -6.20
N LEU A 593 -2.98 -9.80 -6.23
CA LEU A 593 -3.29 -10.49 -7.49
C LEU A 593 -4.24 -9.66 -8.37
N PHE A 594 -5.23 -9.00 -7.76
CA PHE A 594 -6.13 -8.08 -8.47
C PHE A 594 -5.37 -6.94 -9.16
N ALA A 595 -4.43 -6.30 -8.46
CA ALA A 595 -3.60 -5.24 -9.04
C ALA A 595 -2.70 -5.77 -10.16
N GLN A 596 -2.05 -6.93 -9.97
CA GLN A 596 -1.21 -7.56 -11.00
C GLN A 596 -2.00 -7.90 -12.27
N ARG A 597 -3.20 -8.45 -12.14
CA ARG A 597 -4.10 -8.71 -13.27
C ARG A 597 -4.58 -7.43 -13.95
N THR A 598 -4.76 -6.35 -13.19
CA THR A 598 -5.03 -5.02 -13.76
C THR A 598 -3.84 -4.53 -14.59
N HIS A 599 -2.60 -4.78 -14.15
CA HIS A 599 -1.38 -4.42 -14.89
C HIS A 599 -1.22 -5.20 -16.20
N ASP A 600 -1.63 -6.46 -16.23
CA ASP A 600 -1.67 -7.25 -17.46
C ASP A 600 -2.60 -6.63 -18.50
N ILE A 601 -3.78 -6.19 -18.08
CA ILE A 601 -4.75 -5.51 -18.95
C ILE A 601 -4.15 -4.19 -19.45
N LEU A 602 -3.52 -3.39 -18.59
CA LEU A 602 -2.83 -2.15 -19.01
C LEU A 602 -1.72 -2.42 -20.03
N THR A 603 -0.99 -3.53 -19.88
CA THR A 603 0.05 -3.95 -20.84
C THR A 603 -0.56 -4.30 -22.20
N ALA A 604 -1.69 -5.02 -22.23
CA ALA A 604 -2.43 -5.32 -23.46
C ALA A 604 -2.97 -4.03 -24.13
N ILE A 605 -3.52 -3.09 -23.34
CA ILE A 605 -4.02 -1.81 -23.84
C ILE A 605 -2.90 -0.99 -24.49
N ALA A 606 -1.77 -0.85 -23.80
CA ALA A 606 -0.61 -0.13 -24.33
C ALA A 606 -0.13 -0.74 -25.65
N PHE A 607 0.02 -2.08 -25.69
CA PHE A 607 0.43 -2.80 -26.90
C PHE A 607 -0.51 -2.56 -28.08
N VAL A 608 -1.83 -2.70 -27.88
CA VAL A 608 -2.82 -2.50 -28.95
C VAL A 608 -2.79 -1.06 -29.49
N ARG A 609 -2.66 -0.06 -28.60
CA ARG A 609 -2.60 1.35 -29.01
C ARG A 609 -1.29 1.74 -29.71
N SER A 610 -0.19 1.08 -29.39
CA SER A 610 1.12 1.37 -29.98
C SER A 610 1.45 0.52 -31.21
N HIS A 611 0.51 -0.28 -31.72
CA HIS A 611 0.75 -1.15 -32.86
C HIS A 611 0.96 -0.35 -34.17
N GLU A 612 1.78 -0.89 -35.08
CA GLU A 612 2.12 -0.29 -36.39
C GLU A 612 0.92 0.16 -37.24
N HIS A 613 -0.21 -0.55 -37.16
CA HIS A 613 -1.44 -0.21 -37.91
C HIS A 613 -2.45 0.60 -37.10
N THR A 614 -2.01 1.23 -36.00
CA THR A 614 -2.75 2.04 -35.01
C THR A 614 -4.29 1.96 -35.13
N PRO A 615 -4.96 1.25 -34.22
CA PRO A 615 -6.41 1.05 -34.31
C PRO A 615 -7.15 2.39 -34.25
N ARG A 616 -8.17 2.52 -35.10
CA ARG A 616 -9.15 3.63 -35.08
C ARG A 616 -9.91 3.65 -33.76
N GLN A 617 -10.21 2.48 -33.20
CA GLN A 617 -10.97 2.35 -31.97
C GLN A 617 -10.49 1.16 -31.14
N VAL A 618 -10.33 1.35 -29.83
CA VAL A 618 -10.01 0.29 -28.85
C VAL A 618 -11.07 0.25 -27.77
N ASP A 619 -11.75 -0.89 -27.68
CA ASP A 619 -12.77 -1.15 -26.68
C ASP A 619 -12.28 -2.16 -25.64
N LEU A 620 -12.73 -2.01 -24.39
CA LEU A 620 -12.47 -2.96 -23.31
C LEU A 620 -13.77 -3.57 -22.82
N VAL A 621 -13.84 -4.90 -22.80
CA VAL A 621 -15.01 -5.66 -22.35
C VAL A 621 -14.64 -6.52 -21.15
N GLY A 622 -15.36 -6.35 -20.04
CA GLY A 622 -15.28 -7.21 -18.88
C GLY A 622 -16.67 -7.43 -18.30
N LEU A 623 -17.14 -8.68 -18.34
CA LEU A 623 -18.51 -9.01 -17.93
C LEU A 623 -18.53 -9.89 -16.67
N GLY A 624 -19.58 -9.72 -15.87
CA GLY A 624 -19.77 -10.44 -14.62
C GLY A 624 -18.80 -10.04 -13.49
N PRO A 625 -19.00 -10.62 -12.30
CA PRO A 625 -18.31 -10.20 -11.07
C PRO A 625 -16.82 -10.52 -11.04
N ALA A 626 -16.31 -11.36 -11.94
CA ALA A 626 -14.89 -11.68 -12.03
C ALA A 626 -14.12 -10.70 -12.94
N MET A 627 -14.65 -10.39 -14.13
CA MET A 627 -13.93 -9.60 -15.15
C MET A 627 -14.34 -8.13 -15.16
N GLY A 628 -15.59 -7.80 -14.81
CA GLY A 628 -16.07 -6.42 -14.74
C GLY A 628 -15.23 -5.53 -13.81
N PRO A 629 -14.94 -5.97 -12.57
CA PRO A 629 -14.10 -5.19 -11.66
C PRO A 629 -12.68 -4.93 -12.18
N LEU A 630 -12.06 -5.92 -12.82
CA LEU A 630 -10.73 -5.79 -13.43
C LEU A 630 -10.75 -4.82 -14.62
N ALA A 631 -11.78 -4.89 -15.47
CA ALA A 631 -11.96 -3.94 -16.57
C ALA A 631 -12.16 -2.51 -16.05
N ALA A 632 -12.93 -2.32 -14.98
CA ALA A 632 -13.12 -1.01 -14.36
C ALA A 632 -11.81 -0.43 -13.80
N ALA A 633 -11.02 -1.25 -13.11
CA ALA A 633 -9.72 -0.83 -12.56
C ALA A 633 -8.72 -0.48 -13.68
N ALA A 634 -8.66 -1.30 -14.74
CA ALA A 634 -7.81 -1.03 -15.89
C ALA A 634 -8.27 0.22 -16.64
N ARG A 635 -9.58 0.40 -16.83
CA ARG A 635 -10.16 1.60 -17.45
C ARG A 635 -9.83 2.86 -16.67
N ALA A 636 -9.91 2.81 -15.34
CA ALA A 636 -9.49 3.92 -14.51
C ALA A 636 -8.02 4.28 -14.84
N GLN A 637 -7.10 3.32 -14.81
CA GLN A 637 -5.67 3.59 -15.03
C GLN A 637 -5.26 3.90 -16.47
N ALA A 638 -6.02 3.44 -17.46
CA ALA A 638 -5.68 3.61 -18.88
C ALA A 638 -5.92 5.03 -19.41
N ARG A 639 -6.62 5.90 -18.67
CA ARG A 639 -6.80 7.36 -18.92
C ARG A 639 -6.87 7.74 -20.42
N GLY A 640 -8.05 7.61 -21.05
CA GLY A 640 -8.26 8.00 -22.45
C GLY A 640 -7.71 7.02 -23.50
N ALA A 641 -6.92 6.01 -23.13
CA ALA A 641 -6.46 4.99 -24.07
C ALA A 641 -7.53 3.96 -24.46
N ILE A 642 -8.73 4.02 -23.88
CA ILE A 642 -9.88 3.20 -24.26
C ILE A 642 -10.98 4.12 -24.77
N ASP A 643 -11.53 3.85 -25.95
CA ASP A 643 -12.58 4.70 -26.53
C ASP A 643 -13.94 4.36 -25.90
N ARG A 644 -14.19 3.07 -25.64
CA ARG A 644 -15.42 2.57 -25.04
C ARG A 644 -15.14 1.41 -24.10
N ALA A 645 -15.75 1.45 -22.92
CA ALA A 645 -15.74 0.35 -21.98
C ALA A 645 -17.13 -0.27 -21.88
N VAL A 646 -17.20 -1.60 -21.86
CA VAL A 646 -18.43 -2.37 -21.66
C VAL A 646 -18.21 -3.25 -20.44
N ILE A 647 -18.83 -2.84 -19.33
CA ILE A 647 -18.55 -3.40 -18.02
C ILE A 647 -19.85 -3.88 -17.39
N ASP A 648 -19.90 -5.16 -17.02
CA ASP A 648 -20.91 -5.67 -16.11
C ASP A 648 -20.25 -5.97 -14.76
N THR A 649 -20.64 -5.25 -13.71
CA THR A 649 -20.04 -5.41 -12.38
C THR A 649 -20.52 -6.67 -11.67
N GLY A 650 -21.63 -7.28 -12.11
CA GLY A 650 -22.29 -8.36 -11.37
C GLY A 650 -22.67 -7.99 -9.92
N GLY A 651 -22.75 -6.69 -9.59
CA GLY A 651 -22.96 -6.21 -8.21
C GLY A 651 -21.74 -6.37 -7.29
N PHE A 652 -20.55 -6.65 -7.83
CA PHE A 652 -19.33 -6.81 -7.05
C PHE A 652 -18.98 -5.54 -6.25
N ARG A 653 -18.55 -5.72 -5.00
CA ARG A 653 -17.98 -4.68 -4.14
C ARG A 653 -16.81 -5.24 -3.35
N PHE A 654 -15.73 -4.46 -3.25
CA PHE A 654 -14.59 -4.81 -2.40
C PHE A 654 -15.00 -4.89 -0.93
N SER A 655 -15.96 -4.05 -0.52
CA SER A 655 -16.52 -4.05 0.84
C SER A 655 -17.20 -5.38 1.24
N ASN A 656 -17.55 -6.22 0.27
CA ASN A 656 -18.22 -7.50 0.51
C ASN A 656 -17.24 -8.68 0.69
N LEU A 657 -15.94 -8.46 0.49
CA LEU A 657 -14.93 -9.49 0.68
C LEU A 657 -14.59 -9.65 2.16
N THR A 658 -14.58 -10.89 2.65
CA THR A 658 -14.20 -11.26 4.03
C THR A 658 -12.88 -12.01 4.10
N ASP A 659 -12.22 -12.29 2.98
CA ASP A 659 -10.90 -12.92 2.95
C ASP A 659 -9.90 -11.99 2.25
N TYR A 660 -8.90 -11.51 2.99
CA TYR A 660 -7.82 -10.68 2.44
C TYR A 660 -6.93 -11.48 1.46
N ARG A 661 -7.04 -12.82 1.45
CA ARG A 661 -6.36 -13.69 0.50
C ARG A 661 -7.21 -14.03 -0.71
N SER A 662 -8.43 -13.49 -0.84
CA SER A 662 -9.22 -13.68 -2.06
C SER A 662 -8.44 -13.16 -3.29
N PRO A 663 -8.47 -13.87 -4.43
CA PRO A 663 -7.94 -13.35 -5.71
C PRO A 663 -8.52 -12.00 -6.14
N ALA A 664 -9.74 -11.69 -5.70
CA ALA A 664 -10.41 -10.42 -5.96
C ALA A 664 -10.08 -9.32 -4.93
N PHE A 665 -9.30 -9.63 -3.89
CA PHE A 665 -8.96 -8.68 -2.85
C PHE A 665 -8.00 -7.60 -3.34
N LEU A 666 -8.32 -6.36 -2.99
CA LEU A 666 -7.50 -5.19 -3.24
C LEU A 666 -7.44 -4.36 -1.95
N PRO A 667 -6.27 -4.25 -1.29
CA PRO A 667 -6.12 -3.33 -0.17
C PRO A 667 -6.51 -1.91 -0.58
N GLY A 668 -7.36 -1.27 0.21
CA GLY A 668 -7.93 0.04 -0.13
C GLY A 668 -9.01 0.05 -1.21
N GLY A 669 -9.38 -1.09 -1.78
CA GLY A 669 -10.36 -1.18 -2.85
C GLY A 669 -11.74 -0.63 -2.48
N ALA A 670 -12.12 -0.65 -1.20
CA ALA A 670 -13.40 -0.12 -0.72
C ALA A 670 -13.34 1.36 -0.31
N LYS A 671 -12.14 1.92 -0.10
CA LYS A 671 -11.96 3.24 0.53
C LYS A 671 -12.51 4.37 -0.32
N TYR A 672 -12.17 4.41 -1.60
CA TYR A 672 -12.49 5.52 -2.49
C TYR A 672 -13.74 5.23 -3.32
N ASP A 673 -14.91 5.25 -2.68
CA ASP A 673 -16.22 4.93 -3.27
C ASP A 673 -16.33 3.52 -3.89
N ASP A 674 -15.54 2.57 -3.40
CA ASP A 674 -15.47 1.17 -3.88
C ASP A 674 -15.29 1.10 -5.42
N LEU A 675 -15.82 0.07 -6.07
CA LEU A 675 -15.80 -0.08 -7.53
C LEU A 675 -16.45 1.12 -8.27
N PRO A 676 -17.57 1.70 -7.80
CA PRO A 676 -18.12 2.93 -8.38
C PRO A 676 -17.13 4.10 -8.46
N GLY A 677 -16.22 4.23 -7.49
CA GLY A 677 -15.15 5.22 -7.53
C GLY A 677 -14.25 5.05 -8.74
N MET A 678 -13.80 3.82 -9.03
CA MET A 678 -13.01 3.51 -10.23
C MET A 678 -13.77 3.81 -11.52
N LEU A 679 -15.03 3.38 -11.60
CA LEU A 679 -15.87 3.61 -12.78
C LEU A 679 -16.12 5.11 -13.04
N SER A 680 -16.28 5.90 -11.98
CA SER A 680 -16.51 7.34 -12.08
C SER A 680 -15.33 8.10 -12.71
N LEU A 681 -14.11 7.54 -12.65
CA LEU A 681 -12.94 8.11 -13.30
C LEU A 681 -12.92 7.90 -14.81
N SER A 682 -13.84 7.10 -15.36
CA SER A 682 -13.97 6.85 -16.80
C SER A 682 -14.53 8.04 -17.58
N ALA A 683 -15.23 8.97 -16.92
CA ALA A 683 -15.74 10.16 -17.59
C ALA A 683 -14.60 10.93 -18.27
N PRO A 684 -14.79 11.54 -19.46
CA PRO A 684 -16.02 11.60 -20.24
C PRO A 684 -16.19 10.43 -21.23
N ASP A 685 -15.30 9.44 -21.22
CA ASP A 685 -15.25 8.42 -22.26
C ASP A 685 -16.43 7.44 -22.16
N LYS A 686 -16.83 6.86 -23.29
CA LYS A 686 -18.04 6.03 -23.38
C LYS A 686 -17.97 4.82 -22.43
N LEU A 687 -19.02 4.65 -21.63
CA LEU A 687 -19.17 3.56 -20.68
C LEU A 687 -20.58 2.96 -20.82
N TRP A 688 -20.62 1.67 -21.14
CA TRP A 688 -21.81 0.84 -20.95
C TRP A 688 -21.66 0.04 -19.66
N LEU A 689 -22.68 0.11 -18.81
CA LEU A 689 -22.64 -0.39 -17.44
C LEU A 689 -23.83 -1.28 -17.12
N ALA A 690 -23.57 -2.53 -16.76
CA ALA A 690 -24.53 -3.47 -16.20
C ALA A 690 -24.14 -3.90 -14.77
N GLY A 691 -25.01 -4.66 -14.11
CA GLY A 691 -24.76 -5.18 -12.75
C GLY A 691 -25.09 -4.20 -11.62
N GLU A 692 -25.55 -2.99 -11.96
CA GLU A 692 -25.82 -1.88 -11.02
C GLU A 692 -27.32 -1.58 -10.81
N GLY A 693 -28.20 -2.36 -11.44
CA GLY A 693 -29.64 -2.14 -11.45
C GLY A 693 -30.10 -1.07 -12.46
N LYS A 694 -31.28 -0.49 -12.24
CA LYS A 694 -31.92 0.45 -13.21
C LYS A 694 -31.27 1.83 -13.28
N LYS A 695 -30.39 2.17 -12.33
CA LYS A 695 -29.72 3.47 -12.25
C LYS A 695 -28.27 3.23 -11.87
N SER A 696 -27.35 3.97 -12.48
CA SER A 696 -25.94 3.95 -12.06
C SER A 696 -25.78 4.46 -10.62
N PRO A 697 -24.75 4.01 -9.89
CA PRO A 697 -24.29 4.65 -8.67
C PRO A 697 -24.17 6.18 -8.82
N PRO A 698 -24.57 6.97 -7.81
CA PRO A 698 -24.62 8.43 -7.91
C PRO A 698 -23.30 9.10 -8.29
N VAL A 699 -22.17 8.58 -7.80
CA VAL A 699 -20.84 9.15 -8.11
C VAL A 699 -20.48 9.01 -9.59
N ILE A 700 -20.92 7.93 -10.25
CA ILE A 700 -20.66 7.70 -11.68
C ILE A 700 -21.44 8.73 -12.49
N SER A 701 -22.76 8.81 -12.31
CA SER A 701 -23.59 9.76 -13.06
C SER A 701 -23.20 11.21 -12.79
N ALA A 702 -22.83 11.54 -11.55
CA ALA A 702 -22.32 12.86 -11.19
C ALA A 702 -21.03 13.22 -11.95
N SER A 703 -20.08 12.29 -12.08
CA SER A 703 -18.84 12.51 -12.84
C SER A 703 -19.10 12.76 -14.34
N PHE A 704 -19.96 11.96 -14.97
CA PHE A 704 -20.32 12.13 -16.39
C PHE A 704 -21.10 13.43 -16.63
N GLN A 705 -21.99 13.80 -15.72
CA GLN A 705 -22.70 15.09 -15.77
C GLN A 705 -21.71 16.27 -15.61
N ALA A 706 -20.81 16.19 -14.63
CA ALA A 706 -19.82 17.23 -14.35
C ALA A 706 -18.81 17.41 -15.48
N SER A 707 -18.57 16.37 -16.30
CA SER A 707 -17.76 16.44 -17.51
C SER A 707 -18.52 16.90 -18.76
N GLY A 708 -19.85 17.13 -18.66
CA GLY A 708 -20.70 17.47 -19.79
C GLY A 708 -20.94 16.33 -20.78
N ALA A 709 -20.78 15.07 -20.34
CA ALA A 709 -20.82 13.89 -21.18
C ALA A 709 -21.87 12.86 -20.71
N SER A 710 -23.02 13.29 -20.20
CA SER A 710 -24.06 12.39 -19.70
C SER A 710 -24.49 11.33 -20.72
N ASP A 711 -24.51 11.66 -22.01
CA ASP A 711 -24.88 10.74 -23.10
C ASP A 711 -23.80 9.67 -23.38
N ALA A 712 -22.62 9.77 -22.77
CA ALA A 712 -21.57 8.77 -22.86
C ALA A 712 -21.74 7.62 -21.83
N LEU A 713 -22.71 7.73 -20.91
CA LEU A 713 -23.03 6.69 -19.93
C LEU A 713 -24.34 5.97 -20.30
N THR A 714 -24.24 4.69 -20.62
CA THR A 714 -25.38 3.81 -20.88
C THR A 714 -25.52 2.80 -19.75
N VAL A 715 -26.69 2.74 -19.10
CA VAL A 715 -26.98 1.78 -18.03
C VAL A 715 -27.91 0.69 -18.55
N TYR A 716 -27.51 -0.57 -18.36
CA TYR A 716 -28.28 -1.75 -18.72
C TYR A 716 -28.75 -2.51 -17.48
N ALA A 717 -30.02 -2.91 -17.49
CA ALA A 717 -30.67 -3.59 -16.37
C ALA A 717 -31.42 -4.86 -16.79
N GLY A 718 -31.14 -5.41 -17.97
CA GLY A 718 -31.70 -6.67 -18.45
C GLY A 718 -30.94 -7.91 -17.94
N ASP A 719 -31.44 -9.09 -18.28
CA ASP A 719 -30.94 -10.40 -17.84
C ASP A 719 -29.96 -11.06 -18.81
N GLN A 720 -29.79 -10.49 -20.01
CA GLN A 720 -28.85 -10.93 -21.04
C GLN A 720 -27.74 -9.88 -21.27
N PRO A 721 -26.82 -9.67 -20.30
CA PRO A 721 -25.81 -8.62 -20.40
C PRO A 721 -24.81 -8.87 -21.53
N THR A 722 -24.48 -10.12 -21.84
CA THR A 722 -23.50 -10.46 -22.88
C THR A 722 -24.02 -10.13 -24.28
N GLU A 723 -25.25 -10.53 -24.61
CA GLU A 723 -25.86 -10.24 -25.90
C GLU A 723 -26.06 -8.73 -26.06
N ALA A 724 -26.57 -8.04 -25.03
CA ALA A 724 -26.77 -6.59 -25.06
C ALA A 724 -25.46 -5.81 -25.18
N ALA A 725 -24.39 -6.27 -24.52
CA ALA A 725 -23.05 -5.73 -24.66
C ALA A 725 -22.57 -5.78 -26.11
N VAL A 726 -22.76 -6.91 -26.81
CA VAL A 726 -22.38 -7.05 -28.22
C VAL A 726 -23.21 -6.14 -29.12
N GLU A 727 -24.54 -6.10 -28.95
CA GLU A 727 -25.37 -5.19 -29.78
C GLU A 727 -24.96 -3.72 -29.59
N TYR A 728 -24.64 -3.32 -28.35
CA TYR A 728 -24.08 -2.00 -28.08
C TYR A 728 -22.71 -1.79 -28.76
N LEU A 729 -21.84 -2.82 -28.76
CA LEU A 729 -20.56 -2.76 -29.46
C LEU A 729 -20.73 -2.53 -30.97
N LEU A 730 -21.76 -3.14 -31.56
CA LEU A 730 -22.12 -3.01 -32.98
C LEU A 730 -22.88 -1.71 -33.32
N GLY A 731 -23.18 -0.86 -32.33
CA GLY A 731 -23.89 0.41 -32.54
C GLY A 731 -25.39 0.25 -32.83
N LYS A 732 -25.99 -0.86 -32.37
CA LYS A 732 -27.41 -1.16 -32.52
C LYS A 732 -28.24 -0.81 -31.30
#